data_AF-A0A837NZU8-F1
#
_entry.id   AF-A0A837NZU8-F1
#
_cell.length_a   1.000
_cell.length_b   1.000
_cell.length_c   1.000
_cell.angle_alpha   90.00
_cell.angle_beta   90.00
_cell.angle_gamma   90.00
#
_symmetry.space_group_name_H-M   'P 1'
#
loop_
_entity.id
_entity.type
_entity.pdbx_description
1 polymer ?
#
loop_
_entity_poly.entity_id
_entity_poly.type
_entity_poly.pdbx_seq_one_letter_code
_entity_poly.pdbx_strand_id
1 'polypeptide(L)'
;MKDVIRCATNFEEIRSPNFSHFIDEYGVHTDYDQLSGVSYIPLHFLREVYLNDKALFFRLVKEFGLRGYQVITSNHSLFYNSIVPFDKSDGKIRNLQANLSGERSWRSLVLPPSIQTFLSDSHIDSNQFFDGLIVDNLFKVFPETDESILTALSNIGVVISEGENSYKFKEETNLSSSTVEEKCVRISDLFDPNHHHMIINAFKNNGIETTDDITSEKLRVVFKTKGMGKKKIAFVQETLQANYLLKTAELQENETKHIKVFPEIILHSFQIRKVFADNAQVELKCTENGQINDFDLTFLHLVKTSKKYKELKKRIERDINSYLKWANGHSEPSLDANHVREIVLKLGLSNNLLNAIDHFNDEQHQEFLEELSYEFSISLDKRVDAVQSEIIERISQKKNWVAIEDIMKIHPKSTLQEIGDKIGITRERVRQIKVNICSLKCELAKDYRIEQFLCWSCFESNQPLIFIDELDNRLIGLLQDIKSQLIIQPKNKHQTPFIILNQEKETLREVNNWVNKFQNENELNINSLWELFKKFIGVRPEQALRKQLLNKILKTYQYNYVFPGHAYKKLTKARVVYHIYFNKFGNDFSISDLPLLTLNQEYKSITGNNLFESGPKRNPEDLVNYMLIRVAAHTPGILYVGGGRYEDDPSEKINDCFFAKVKLFTQESLQKFESIKINKIYSHFQSYLTQVGVDSPTELYFVLKKHLSKFFSFAEGNELNIWSLNADRISNEKILSHLLENNGNRMAESDITEKLGWTRTSIEQTAIASSNLSYGKGEVYYQHLSIPAKIREFVSREISVQAKAHPHYVLVRPIQQKLKNDWELLAEIPHIEILTNLDMFANLIKAIDNDWKGYSQALYKNDQINVSTILHDHFKDESFDKDQYVSFFSDLGYSPVTIKLELNKLVFDNTIAKVGPDRLMFTELLNISHEEQLQIDKYLLNMFDSTTRYISLKREIFNGTILPKIFNLTWTRELLFYFASKSESVKPLRWPQGTNTTSLINPMIIVKRDDSINSLLDLVKYCMENFTGNRAVTSVRNYLKNKDILIGKTNNGTLPEILSPIFSVDDDNVVHLKKQEAKR
;
A
#
# COMPACT_ATOMS: atom_id res chain seq x y z
N MET A 1 24.32 -4.52 17.62
CA MET A 1 24.20 -3.96 18.99
C MET A 1 22.80 -3.35 19.09
N LYS A 2 22.02 -3.73 20.10
CA LYS A 2 20.66 -3.17 20.28
C LYS A 2 20.79 -1.77 20.90
N ASP A 3 20.11 -0.78 20.31
CA ASP A 3 19.98 0.56 20.88
C ASP A 3 19.05 0.48 22.12
N VAL A 4 19.60 0.49 23.33
CA VAL A 4 18.84 0.26 24.58
C VAL A 4 19.36 1.13 25.72
N ILE A 5 18.51 1.36 26.72
CA ILE A 5 18.87 1.96 28.01
C ILE A 5 18.98 0.83 29.01
N ARG A 6 20.10 0.76 29.70
CA ARG A 6 20.40 -0.23 30.74
C ARG A 6 20.12 0.37 32.11
N CYS A 7 19.15 -0.18 32.84
CA CYS A 7 18.65 0.37 34.11
C CYS A 7 18.41 -0.72 35.18
N ALA A 8 18.13 -0.30 36.42
CA ALA A 8 17.79 -1.20 37.50
C ALA A 8 16.42 -1.86 37.28
N THR A 9 16.24 -3.05 37.85
CA THR A 9 15.06 -3.89 37.63
C THR A 9 13.79 -3.37 38.27
N ASN A 10 13.94 -2.57 39.32
CA ASN A 10 12.86 -1.93 40.04
C ASN A 10 12.83 -0.41 39.82
N PHE A 11 13.25 0.06 38.64
CA PHE A 11 13.25 1.49 38.32
C PHE A 11 11.84 2.11 38.41
N GLU A 12 10.77 1.31 38.31
CA GLU A 12 9.38 1.74 38.50
C GLU A 12 9.05 2.12 39.95
N GLU A 13 9.80 1.60 40.94
CA GLU A 13 9.63 1.93 42.36
C GLU A 13 10.33 3.26 42.74
N ILE A 14 11.06 3.86 41.81
CA ILE A 14 11.75 5.12 42.02
C ILE A 14 10.73 6.25 42.13
N ARG A 15 10.81 7.00 43.24
CA ARG A 15 9.98 8.18 43.47
C ARG A 15 10.46 9.38 42.65
N SER A 16 10.21 9.35 41.35
CA SER A 16 10.53 10.42 40.41
C SER A 16 9.36 10.75 39.50
N PRO A 17 8.88 12.01 39.50
CA PRO A 17 7.83 12.46 38.59
C PRO A 17 8.25 12.32 37.12
N ASN A 18 9.53 12.47 36.77
CA ASN A 18 9.99 12.30 35.40
C ASN A 18 9.87 10.84 34.95
N PHE A 19 10.25 9.88 35.81
CA PHE A 19 10.08 8.46 35.49
C PHE A 19 8.62 8.05 35.48
N SER A 20 7.80 8.50 36.43
CA SER A 20 6.35 8.26 36.39
C SER A 20 5.75 8.80 35.10
N HIS A 21 6.09 10.02 34.69
CA HIS A 21 5.63 10.60 33.43
C HIS A 21 6.14 9.81 32.21
N PHE A 22 7.42 9.39 32.24
CA PHE A 22 7.99 8.57 31.18
C PHE A 22 7.30 7.21 31.04
N ILE A 23 7.02 6.53 32.16
CA ILE A 23 6.37 5.22 32.18
C ILE A 23 4.88 5.34 31.85
N ASP A 24 4.16 6.24 32.53
CA ASP A 24 2.71 6.36 32.44
C ASP A 24 2.25 6.95 31.10
N GLU A 25 2.97 7.95 30.57
CA GLU A 25 2.57 8.62 29.33
C GLU A 25 3.09 7.89 28.07
N TYR A 26 4.31 7.34 28.12
CA TYR A 26 4.95 6.70 26.96
C TYR A 26 4.85 5.16 26.98
N GLY A 27 4.27 4.58 28.04
CA GLY A 27 4.01 3.14 28.12
C GLY A 27 5.29 2.31 28.04
N VAL A 28 6.31 2.72 28.78
CA VAL A 28 7.63 2.09 28.75
C VAL A 28 7.54 0.68 29.32
N HIS A 29 8.08 -0.29 28.59
CA HIS A 29 8.18 -1.69 29.02
C HIS A 29 9.64 -2.14 28.97
N THR A 30 10.08 -2.90 29.98
CA THR A 30 11.45 -3.43 30.08
C THR A 30 11.52 -4.90 29.72
N ASP A 31 12.54 -5.27 28.96
CA ASP A 31 12.97 -6.66 28.84
C ASP A 31 13.82 -7.00 30.07
N TYR A 32 13.33 -7.91 30.93
CA TYR A 32 14.01 -8.34 32.16
C TYR A 32 14.97 -9.49 31.88
N ASP A 33 16.26 -9.32 32.22
CA ASP A 33 17.24 -10.40 32.18
C ASP A 33 17.41 -11.01 33.59
N GLN A 34 16.81 -12.20 33.77
CA GLN A 34 16.77 -12.89 35.07
C GLN A 34 18.16 -13.24 35.63
N LEU A 35 19.19 -13.30 34.78
CA LEU A 35 20.54 -13.73 35.17
C LEU A 35 21.44 -12.57 35.63
N SER A 36 21.16 -11.33 35.18
CA SER A 36 22.03 -10.18 35.44
C SER A 36 21.46 -9.15 36.41
N GLY A 37 20.17 -9.23 36.76
CA GLY A 37 19.53 -8.25 37.67
C GLY A 37 19.48 -6.85 37.06
N VAL A 38 19.40 -6.77 35.72
CA VAL A 38 19.40 -5.54 34.93
C VAL A 38 18.22 -5.56 33.95
N SER A 39 17.54 -4.43 33.81
CA SER A 39 16.47 -4.22 32.84
C SER A 39 16.96 -3.41 31.64
N TYR A 40 16.44 -3.75 30.46
CA TYR A 40 16.73 -3.02 29.23
C TYR A 40 15.46 -2.34 28.69
N ILE A 41 15.50 -1.01 28.55
CA ILE A 41 14.45 -0.22 27.91
C ILE A 41 14.86 0.05 26.45
N PRO A 42 14.05 -0.32 25.45
CA PRO A 42 14.29 0.04 24.06
C PRO A 42 14.45 1.56 23.85
N LEU A 43 15.49 2.00 23.14
CA LEU A 43 15.78 3.43 22.96
C LEU A 43 14.68 4.19 22.19
N HIS A 44 13.80 3.50 21.46
CA HIS A 44 12.71 4.13 20.72
C HIS A 44 11.77 4.93 21.63
N PHE A 45 11.53 4.49 22.87
CA PHE A 45 10.74 5.23 23.85
C PHE A 45 11.34 6.62 24.11
N LEU A 46 12.67 6.70 24.24
CA LEU A 46 13.35 7.98 24.45
C LEU A 46 13.35 8.86 23.19
N ARG A 47 13.34 8.25 21.99
CA ARG A 47 13.14 8.97 20.72
C ARG A 47 11.74 9.56 20.62
N GLU A 48 10.72 8.84 21.09
CA GLU A 48 9.34 9.35 21.17
C GLU A 48 9.24 10.54 22.13
N VAL A 49 9.87 10.46 23.31
CA VAL A 49 9.93 11.59 24.24
C VAL A 49 10.64 12.78 23.60
N TYR A 50 11.77 12.59 22.90
CA TYR A 50 12.45 13.70 22.23
C TYR A 50 11.59 14.41 21.17
N LEU A 51 10.72 13.66 20.49
CA LEU A 51 9.82 14.22 19.48
C LEU A 51 8.61 14.95 20.11
N ASN A 52 8.06 14.41 21.20
CA ASN A 52 6.80 14.86 21.78
C ASN A 52 6.97 15.83 22.96
N ASP A 53 7.97 15.62 23.81
CA ASP A 53 8.30 16.45 24.96
C ASP A 53 9.82 16.57 25.15
N LYS A 54 10.42 17.52 24.40
CA LYS A 54 11.85 17.82 24.48
C LYS A 54 12.31 18.21 25.89
N ALA A 55 11.44 18.84 26.69
CA ALA A 55 11.80 19.26 28.04
C ALA A 55 11.93 18.01 28.94
N LEU A 56 10.98 17.09 28.86
CA LEU A 56 11.05 15.80 29.56
C LEU A 56 12.26 14.99 29.10
N PHE A 57 12.57 14.98 27.80
CA PHE A 57 13.74 14.27 27.28
C PHE A 57 15.03 14.73 27.98
N PHE A 58 15.30 16.04 28.04
CA PHE A 58 16.51 16.54 28.69
C PHE A 58 16.51 16.32 30.20
N ARG A 59 15.34 16.32 30.85
CA ARG A 59 15.21 15.94 32.28
C ARG A 59 15.55 14.47 32.50
N LEU A 60 15.03 13.56 31.66
CA LEU A 60 15.32 12.13 31.72
C LEU A 60 16.79 11.83 31.45
N VAL A 61 17.42 12.50 30.48
CA VAL A 61 18.86 12.36 30.21
C VAL A 61 19.70 12.71 31.45
N LYS A 62 19.36 13.79 32.15
CA LYS A 62 20.01 14.16 33.41
C LYS A 62 19.76 13.12 34.50
N GLU A 63 18.53 12.65 34.65
CA GLU A 63 18.18 11.70 35.69
C GLU A 63 18.78 10.30 35.48
N PHE A 64 18.87 9.83 34.23
CA PHE A 64 19.63 8.62 33.87
C PHE A 64 21.09 8.76 34.29
N GLY A 65 21.68 9.94 34.05
CA GLY A 65 23.03 10.27 34.52
C GLY A 65 23.15 10.15 36.03
N LEU A 66 22.23 10.75 36.80
CA LEU A 66 22.26 10.75 38.27
C LEU A 66 22.13 9.35 38.88
N ARG A 67 21.30 8.50 38.27
CA ARG A 67 21.03 7.13 38.75
C ARG A 67 21.96 6.06 38.19
N GLY A 68 22.88 6.43 37.29
CA GLY A 68 23.84 5.50 36.71
C GLY A 68 23.26 4.60 35.61
N TYR A 69 22.19 5.03 34.93
CA TYR A 69 21.58 4.29 33.82
C TYR A 69 22.28 4.61 32.51
N GLN A 70 22.70 3.58 31.79
CA GLN A 70 23.55 3.73 30.61
C GLN A 70 22.74 3.60 29.33
N VAL A 71 22.88 4.59 28.44
CA VAL A 71 22.28 4.55 27.11
C VAL A 71 23.29 3.94 26.12
N ILE A 72 23.01 2.73 25.66
CA ILE A 72 23.80 1.99 24.69
C ILE A 72 23.27 2.32 23.30
N THR A 73 23.99 3.14 22.55
CA THR A 73 23.61 3.51 21.18
C THR A 73 24.83 3.87 20.33
N SER A 74 24.69 3.80 19.01
CA SER A 74 25.74 4.20 18.06
C SER A 74 26.07 5.71 18.07
N ASN A 75 25.19 6.55 18.64
CA ASN A 75 25.30 8.01 18.62
C ASN A 75 25.38 8.59 20.05
N HIS A 76 26.60 8.73 20.57
CA HIS A 76 26.87 9.01 21.99
C HIS A 76 26.85 10.50 22.40
N SER A 77 26.58 11.44 21.47
CA SER A 77 26.85 12.87 21.70
C SER A 77 25.90 13.56 22.69
N LEU A 78 24.73 12.99 22.96
CA LEU A 78 23.70 13.59 23.81
C LEU A 78 23.61 12.97 25.23
N PHE A 79 24.39 11.92 25.51
CA PHE A 79 24.31 11.16 26.77
C PHE A 79 25.63 11.20 27.54
N TYR A 80 25.56 11.01 28.86
CA TYR A 80 26.75 11.01 29.71
C TYR A 80 27.53 9.70 29.56
N ASN A 81 28.71 9.78 28.96
CA ASN A 81 29.53 8.58 28.65
C ASN A 81 30.47 8.17 29.80
N SER A 82 30.59 8.98 30.85
CA SER A 82 31.54 8.78 31.96
C SER A 82 30.88 8.60 33.34
N ILE A 83 29.60 8.23 33.40
CA ILE A 83 28.89 7.99 34.67
C ILE A 83 29.28 6.66 35.30
N VAL A 84 29.21 6.60 36.63
CA VAL A 84 29.33 5.36 37.43
C VAL A 84 28.03 4.58 37.24
N PRO A 85 28.06 3.32 36.73
CA PRO A 85 26.86 2.52 36.59
C PRO A 85 26.31 2.08 37.95
N PHE A 86 25.00 1.89 38.02
CA PHE A 86 24.32 1.49 39.26
C PHE A 86 24.72 0.09 39.76
N ASP A 87 25.22 -0.78 38.90
CA ASP A 87 25.55 -2.18 39.22
C ASP A 87 27.06 -2.44 39.27
N LYS A 88 27.87 -1.40 39.50
CA LYS A 88 29.34 -1.54 39.55
C LYS A 88 29.76 -2.51 40.67
N SER A 89 30.35 -3.65 40.29
CA SER A 89 30.74 -4.74 41.19
C SER A 89 31.99 -4.47 42.05
N ASP A 90 32.85 -3.54 41.64
CA ASP A 90 34.23 -3.43 42.16
C ASP A 90 34.48 -2.24 43.12
N GLY A 91 33.47 -1.79 43.88
CA GLY A 91 33.71 -0.80 44.92
C GLY A 91 32.47 -0.31 45.66
N LYS A 92 32.68 0.24 46.87
CA LYS A 92 31.62 0.91 47.65
C LYS A 92 31.08 2.12 46.89
N ILE A 93 29.88 2.02 46.33
CA ILE A 93 29.18 3.16 45.73
C ILE A 93 28.62 4.03 46.87
N ARG A 94 28.86 5.34 46.81
CA ARG A 94 28.24 6.33 47.70
C ARG A 94 26.88 6.70 47.14
N ASN A 95 25.81 6.34 47.83
CA ASN A 95 24.44 6.66 47.45
C ASN A 95 23.79 7.61 48.44
N LEU A 96 22.80 8.37 47.96
CA LEU A 96 21.96 9.20 48.81
C LEU A 96 20.75 8.39 49.30
N GLN A 97 20.41 8.58 50.58
CA GLN A 97 19.24 7.99 51.23
C GLN A 97 18.52 9.05 52.07
N ALA A 98 17.23 9.26 51.81
CA ALA A 98 16.35 10.16 52.52
C ALA A 98 15.73 9.47 53.73
N ASN A 99 15.96 10.01 54.92
CA ASN A 99 15.36 9.50 56.15
C ASN A 99 13.96 10.09 56.36
N LEU A 100 12.98 9.24 56.69
CA LEU A 100 11.56 9.59 56.86
C LEU A 100 11.28 10.47 58.09
N SER A 101 12.30 10.75 58.93
CA SER A 101 12.18 11.51 60.18
C SER A 101 12.48 13.02 60.06
N GLY A 102 12.88 13.50 58.88
CA GLY A 102 13.23 14.91 58.68
C GLY A 102 12.02 15.80 58.33
N GLU A 103 11.74 16.82 59.16
CA GLU A 103 10.63 17.77 58.94
C GLU A 103 10.90 18.85 57.85
N ARG A 104 12.10 18.92 57.27
CA ARG A 104 12.52 20.02 56.37
C ARG A 104 12.63 19.58 54.90
N SER A 105 12.01 20.33 53.99
CA SER A 105 12.04 20.09 52.53
C SER A 105 13.30 20.67 51.87
N TRP A 106 13.76 20.07 50.77
CA TRP A 106 14.84 20.60 49.92
C TRP A 106 14.60 22.05 49.47
N ARG A 107 13.33 22.49 49.39
CA ARG A 107 12.96 23.89 49.05
C ARG A 107 13.48 24.92 50.07
N SER A 108 13.86 24.47 51.26
CA SER A 108 14.45 25.32 52.30
C SER A 108 15.96 25.50 52.16
N LEU A 109 16.61 24.78 51.22
CA LEU A 109 18.04 24.87 50.96
C LEU A 109 18.34 25.87 49.83
N VAL A 110 19.46 26.57 49.96
CA VAL A 110 20.06 27.34 48.85
C VAL A 110 20.91 26.37 48.04
N LEU A 111 20.34 25.86 46.94
CA LEU A 111 21.01 24.95 46.01
C LEU A 111 21.59 25.72 44.82
N PRO A 112 22.63 25.19 44.15
CA PRO A 112 23.12 25.73 42.89
C PRO A 112 21.97 25.90 41.86
N PRO A 113 21.96 26.98 41.06
CA PRO A 113 20.83 27.31 40.19
C PRO A 113 20.43 26.19 39.24
N SER A 114 21.40 25.42 38.74
CA SER A 114 21.20 24.27 37.86
C SER A 114 20.40 23.13 38.49
N ILE A 115 20.67 22.81 39.76
CA ILE A 115 19.96 21.80 40.54
C ILE A 115 18.59 22.33 40.94
N GLN A 116 18.52 23.57 41.40
CA GLN A 116 17.24 24.18 41.78
C GLN A 116 16.27 24.26 40.59
N THR A 117 16.78 24.60 39.41
CA THR A 117 16.01 24.61 38.15
C THR A 117 15.59 23.20 37.78
N PHE A 118 16.50 22.23 37.80
CA PHE A 118 16.16 20.83 37.49
C PHE A 118 15.07 20.26 38.42
N LEU A 119 15.17 20.50 39.74
CA LEU A 119 14.18 20.04 40.70
C LEU A 119 12.81 20.69 40.51
N SER A 120 12.80 22.00 40.20
CA SER A 120 11.57 22.76 39.96
C SER A 120 10.89 22.36 38.64
N ASP A 121 11.66 22.26 37.55
CA ASP A 121 11.17 21.88 36.22
C ASP A 121 10.74 20.41 36.14
N SER A 122 11.20 19.58 37.08
CA SER A 122 10.79 18.18 37.24
C SER A 122 9.62 18.00 38.21
N HIS A 123 9.07 19.07 38.78
CA HIS A 123 7.98 19.04 39.76
C HIS A 123 8.27 18.14 40.98
N ILE A 124 9.50 18.16 41.50
CA ILE A 124 9.92 17.31 42.62
C ILE A 124 9.52 17.96 43.96
N ASP A 125 8.59 17.34 44.69
CA ASP A 125 8.09 17.88 45.96
C ASP A 125 8.59 17.15 47.22
N SER A 126 9.15 15.94 47.07
CA SER A 126 9.59 15.08 48.17
C SER A 126 11.11 14.89 48.20
N ASN A 127 11.69 14.89 49.40
CA ASN A 127 13.10 14.54 49.61
C ASN A 127 13.42 13.08 49.24
N GLN A 128 12.41 12.22 49.12
CA GLN A 128 12.59 10.83 48.67
C GLN A 128 13.05 10.72 47.22
N PHE A 129 12.95 11.79 46.43
CA PHE A 129 13.53 11.81 45.09
C PHE A 129 15.04 11.49 45.09
N PHE A 130 15.74 11.92 46.15
CA PHE A 130 17.18 11.72 46.30
C PHE A 130 17.56 10.26 46.62
N ASP A 131 16.58 9.39 46.92
CA ASP A 131 16.86 7.97 47.17
C ASP A 131 17.49 7.30 45.95
N GLY A 132 18.63 6.65 46.18
CA GLY A 132 19.34 5.87 45.16
C GLY A 132 20.11 6.71 44.13
N LEU A 133 20.26 8.03 44.34
CA LEU A 133 21.17 8.84 43.51
C LEU A 133 22.63 8.56 43.87
N ILE A 134 23.47 8.39 42.86
CA ILE A 134 24.89 8.11 43.03
C ILE A 134 25.65 9.44 43.21
N VAL A 135 26.33 9.61 44.34
CA VAL A 135 27.03 10.85 44.70
C VAL A 135 28.06 11.25 43.63
N ASP A 136 28.84 10.29 43.13
CA ASP A 136 29.84 10.56 42.09
C ASP A 136 29.22 10.97 40.75
N ASN A 137 27.97 10.60 40.50
CA ASN A 137 27.24 11.03 39.30
C ASN A 137 26.59 12.40 39.47
N LEU A 138 26.23 12.79 40.70
CA LEU A 138 25.73 14.14 41.00
C LEU A 138 26.73 15.20 40.51
N PHE A 139 28.02 15.03 40.82
CA PHE A 139 29.09 15.95 40.39
C PHE A 139 29.40 15.87 38.89
N LYS A 140 28.99 14.80 38.20
CA LYS A 140 29.16 14.68 36.74
C LYS A 140 28.02 15.32 35.96
N VAL A 141 26.79 15.21 36.47
CA VAL A 141 25.60 15.83 35.89
C VAL A 141 25.54 17.32 36.21
N PHE A 142 26.04 17.71 37.39
CA PHE A 142 26.11 19.10 37.85
C PHE A 142 27.56 19.46 38.23
N PRO A 143 28.44 19.73 37.24
CA PRO A 143 29.87 19.93 37.45
C PRO A 143 30.23 21.18 38.27
N GLU A 144 29.32 22.14 38.38
CA GLU A 144 29.42 23.32 39.24
C GLU A 144 29.24 23.04 40.74
N THR A 145 29.02 21.78 41.13
CA THR A 145 28.77 21.39 42.53
C THR A 145 29.97 20.67 43.16
N ASP A 146 30.16 20.88 44.46
CA ASP A 146 31.20 20.26 45.27
C ASP A 146 30.59 19.59 46.51
N GLU A 147 31.42 18.98 47.37
CA GLU A 147 30.94 18.26 48.55
C GLU A 147 30.11 19.11 49.54
N SER A 148 30.12 20.45 49.44
CA SER A 148 29.25 21.31 50.26
C SER A 148 27.76 21.00 50.06
N ILE A 149 27.37 20.48 48.89
CA ILE A 149 25.98 20.08 48.63
C ILE A 149 25.54 18.89 49.48
N LEU A 150 26.46 17.98 49.79
CA LEU A 150 26.18 16.82 50.64
C LEU A 150 25.94 17.27 52.09
N THR A 151 26.68 18.29 52.55
CA THR A 151 26.42 18.93 53.83
C THR A 151 25.05 19.61 53.83
N ALA A 152 24.67 20.32 52.76
CA ALA A 152 23.35 20.94 52.64
C ALA A 152 22.21 19.89 52.65
N LEU A 153 22.37 18.77 51.94
CA LEU A 153 21.38 17.68 51.88
C LEU A 153 21.26 16.95 53.22
N SER A 154 22.35 16.82 53.99
CA SER A 154 22.29 16.22 55.33
C SER A 154 21.40 17.01 56.30
N ASN A 155 21.32 18.34 56.17
CA ASN A 155 20.47 19.22 57.00
C ASN A 155 18.96 18.99 56.79
N ILE A 156 18.55 18.30 55.72
CA ILE A 156 17.17 17.94 55.43
C ILE A 156 16.91 16.43 55.57
N GLY A 157 17.83 15.69 56.18
CA GLY A 157 17.71 14.25 56.43
C GLY A 157 18.10 13.37 55.24
N VAL A 158 18.80 13.90 54.23
CA VAL A 158 19.38 13.09 53.14
C VAL A 158 20.84 12.77 53.50
N VAL A 159 21.11 11.50 53.81
CA VAL A 159 22.41 11.02 54.27
C VAL A 159 23.09 10.18 53.20
N ILE A 160 24.42 10.09 53.27
CA ILE A 160 25.21 9.22 52.41
C ILE A 160 25.23 7.83 53.02
N SER A 161 24.89 6.81 52.25
CA SER A 161 25.08 5.41 52.58
C SER A 161 26.20 4.81 51.73
N GLU A 162 27.06 4.00 52.36
CA GLU A 162 28.09 3.21 51.69
C GLU A 162 27.68 1.73 51.74
N GLY A 163 27.37 1.13 50.59
CA GLY A 163 26.99 -0.28 50.50
C GLY A 163 26.66 -0.71 49.06
N GLU A 164 26.64 -2.02 48.80
CA GLU A 164 26.04 -2.57 47.57
C GLU A 164 24.65 -1.96 47.38
N ASN A 165 24.33 -1.50 46.17
CA ASN A 165 23.02 -0.94 45.84
C ASN A 165 21.92 -1.90 46.30
N SER A 166 21.32 -1.60 47.46
CA SER A 166 20.33 -2.45 48.10
C SER A 166 18.97 -2.18 47.45
N TYR A 167 18.82 -2.62 46.21
CA TYR A 167 17.54 -3.07 45.70
C TYR A 167 17.55 -4.61 45.71
N LYS A 168 17.74 -5.16 46.92
CA LYS A 168 17.55 -6.58 47.21
C LYS A 168 16.19 -6.75 47.87
N PHE A 169 15.49 -7.79 47.43
CA PHE A 169 14.32 -8.42 48.03
C PHE A 169 14.24 -8.17 49.55
N LYS A 170 13.07 -7.77 50.04
CA LYS A 170 12.69 -8.11 51.42
C LYS A 170 12.49 -9.62 51.47
N GLU A 171 13.58 -10.35 51.61
CA GLU A 171 13.54 -11.65 52.26
C GLU A 171 13.15 -11.41 53.72
N GLU A 172 12.07 -12.05 54.14
CA GLU A 172 11.81 -12.32 55.55
C GLU A 172 12.99 -13.14 56.09
N THR A 173 13.95 -12.46 56.71
CA THR A 173 14.94 -13.15 57.53
C THR A 173 14.23 -13.75 58.74
N ASN A 174 14.03 -15.06 58.66
CA ASN A 174 13.78 -15.96 59.77
C ASN A 174 14.59 -15.54 61.00
N LEU A 175 13.90 -15.17 62.08
CA LEU A 175 14.49 -15.23 63.41
C LEU A 175 14.32 -16.66 63.92
N SER A 176 15.45 -17.35 64.04
CA SER A 176 15.62 -18.63 64.70
C SER A 176 14.89 -18.69 66.04
N SER A 177 14.12 -19.75 66.23
CA SER A 177 13.68 -20.26 67.53
C SER A 177 14.91 -20.59 68.38
N SER A 178 15.38 -19.60 69.12
CA SER A 178 16.22 -19.81 70.30
C SER A 178 15.33 -19.64 71.52
N THR A 179 15.26 -20.70 72.31
CA THR A 179 14.66 -20.74 73.64
C THR A 179 15.20 -19.58 74.48
N VAL A 180 14.37 -18.57 74.73
CA VAL A 180 14.63 -17.51 75.71
C VAL A 180 13.75 -17.78 76.91
N GLU A 181 14.40 -18.02 78.05
CA GLU A 181 13.78 -18.13 79.37
C GLU A 181 12.94 -16.88 79.67
N GLU A 182 11.70 -17.08 80.13
CA GLU A 182 10.79 -16.03 80.58
C GLU A 182 11.44 -15.21 81.70
N LYS A 183 11.81 -13.96 81.40
CA LYS A 183 12.14 -12.96 82.44
C LYS A 183 10.87 -12.19 82.79
N CYS A 184 10.38 -12.43 84.01
CA CYS A 184 9.34 -11.65 84.67
C CYS A 184 9.77 -10.16 84.76
N VAL A 185 9.00 -9.25 84.14
CA VAL A 185 9.29 -7.80 84.12
C VAL A 185 8.28 -7.05 85.00
N ARG A 186 8.69 -5.99 85.69
CA ARG A 186 7.74 -5.14 86.46
C ARG A 186 6.91 -4.27 85.52
N ILE A 187 5.61 -4.14 85.81
CA ILE A 187 4.70 -3.31 85.00
C ILE A 187 5.15 -1.84 84.94
N SER A 188 5.83 -1.34 85.98
CA SER A 188 6.38 0.03 86.01
C SER A 188 7.46 0.28 84.96
N ASP A 189 8.08 -0.76 84.42
CA ASP A 189 9.20 -0.65 83.49
C ASP A 189 8.72 -0.73 82.03
N LEU A 190 7.49 -1.21 81.81
CA LEU A 190 6.83 -1.28 80.50
C LEU A 190 6.18 0.05 80.07
N PHE A 191 5.96 0.96 81.01
CA PHE A 191 5.25 2.21 80.78
C PHE A 191 6.01 3.38 81.41
N ASP A 192 6.23 4.46 80.65
CA ASP A 192 6.86 5.68 81.18
C ASP A 192 6.16 6.20 82.47
N PRO A 193 6.85 6.25 83.62
CA PRO A 193 6.27 6.67 84.90
C PRO A 193 5.71 8.09 84.89
N ASN A 194 6.29 8.99 84.10
CA ASN A 194 5.90 10.41 84.06
C ASN A 194 4.66 10.63 83.18
N HIS A 195 4.56 9.91 82.06
CA HIS A 195 3.45 10.06 81.10
C HIS A 195 2.30 9.07 81.32
N HIS A 196 2.57 7.90 81.91
CA HIS A 196 1.63 6.79 81.99
C HIS A 196 1.26 6.37 83.43
N HIS A 197 1.47 7.26 84.41
CA HIS A 197 1.16 6.99 85.83
C HIS A 197 -0.26 6.45 86.08
N MET A 198 -1.27 6.90 85.33
CA MET A 198 -2.65 6.39 85.47
C MET A 198 -2.81 4.92 85.03
N ILE A 199 -2.03 4.49 84.03
CA ILE A 199 -2.02 3.11 83.55
C ILE A 199 -1.33 2.25 84.60
N ILE A 200 -0.14 2.67 85.06
CA ILE A 200 0.63 1.96 86.10
C ILE A 200 -0.18 1.82 87.40
N ASN A 201 -0.88 2.88 87.82
CA ASN A 201 -1.75 2.83 89.00
C ASN A 201 -2.97 1.93 88.80
N ALA A 202 -3.53 1.87 87.59
CA ALA A 202 -4.64 0.95 87.30
C ALA A 202 -4.19 -0.52 87.37
N PHE A 203 -2.96 -0.84 86.95
CA PHE A 203 -2.38 -2.18 87.12
C PHE A 203 -2.06 -2.49 88.60
N LYS A 204 -1.36 -1.59 89.30
CA LYS A 204 -1.03 -1.77 90.73
C LYS A 204 -2.24 -1.92 91.64
N ASN A 205 -3.27 -1.08 91.45
CA ASN A 205 -4.50 -1.13 92.25
C ASN A 205 -5.33 -2.41 92.03
N ASN A 206 -5.04 -3.17 90.97
CA ASN A 206 -5.65 -4.47 90.69
C ASN A 206 -4.70 -5.64 91.00
N GLY A 207 -3.65 -5.40 91.79
CA GLY A 207 -2.71 -6.43 92.24
C GLY A 207 -1.92 -7.06 91.10
N ILE A 208 -1.49 -6.22 90.13
CA ILE A 208 -0.63 -6.61 89.02
C ILE A 208 0.64 -5.75 89.11
N GLU A 209 1.72 -6.34 89.63
CA GLU A 209 3.01 -5.65 89.77
C GLU A 209 4.03 -6.16 88.77
N THR A 210 3.90 -7.40 88.32
CA THR A 210 4.74 -8.00 87.29
C THR A 210 3.92 -8.53 86.11
N THR A 211 4.60 -8.86 85.02
CA THR A 211 3.99 -9.42 83.81
C THR A 211 3.29 -10.76 84.05
N ASP A 212 3.70 -11.53 85.06
CA ASP A 212 3.11 -12.84 85.39
C ASP A 212 1.77 -12.71 86.10
N ASP A 213 1.54 -11.57 86.77
CA ASP A 213 0.26 -11.27 87.42
C ASP A 213 -0.85 -10.96 86.40
N ILE A 214 -0.52 -10.83 85.11
CA ILE A 214 -1.46 -10.49 84.05
C ILE A 214 -2.29 -11.73 83.67
N THR A 215 -3.53 -11.78 84.14
CA THR A 215 -4.54 -12.71 83.64
C THR A 215 -5.61 -11.98 82.84
N SER A 216 -6.24 -12.69 81.89
CA SER A 216 -7.37 -12.18 81.08
C SER A 216 -8.49 -11.60 81.94
N GLU A 217 -8.66 -12.13 83.15
CA GLU A 217 -9.67 -11.68 84.12
C GLU A 217 -9.24 -10.39 84.82
N LYS A 218 -8.01 -10.30 85.32
CA LYS A 218 -7.48 -9.08 85.93
C LYS A 218 -7.36 -7.92 84.92
N LEU A 219 -6.99 -8.19 83.66
CA LEU A 219 -6.96 -7.20 82.57
C LEU A 219 -8.34 -6.60 82.26
N ARG A 220 -9.40 -7.42 82.29
CA ARG A 220 -10.78 -6.95 82.10
C ARG A 220 -11.20 -5.97 83.20
N VAL A 221 -10.72 -6.17 84.43
CA VAL A 221 -10.96 -5.25 85.54
C VAL A 221 -10.16 -3.96 85.36
N VAL A 222 -8.87 -4.07 84.96
CA VAL A 222 -8.02 -2.89 84.66
C VAL A 222 -8.64 -2.02 83.57
N PHE A 223 -9.15 -2.59 82.47
CA PHE A 223 -9.79 -1.84 81.38
C PHE A 223 -11.13 -1.18 81.76
N LYS A 224 -11.73 -1.58 82.89
CA LYS A 224 -12.95 -0.96 83.44
C LYS A 224 -12.67 0.14 84.47
N THR A 225 -11.40 0.38 84.82
CA THR A 225 -11.02 1.39 85.82
C THR A 225 -11.27 2.81 85.31
N LYS A 226 -11.81 3.68 86.17
CA LYS A 226 -12.13 5.08 85.83
C LYS A 226 -10.85 5.84 85.43
N GLY A 227 -10.78 6.27 84.16
CA GLY A 227 -9.58 6.92 83.58
C GLY A 227 -8.90 6.12 82.45
N MET A 228 -9.31 4.87 82.22
CA MET A 228 -8.87 4.01 81.11
C MET A 228 -9.80 4.19 79.89
N GLY A 229 -9.63 5.29 79.16
CA GLY A 229 -10.37 5.55 77.91
C GLY A 229 -9.86 4.70 76.73
N LYS A 230 -10.66 4.61 75.65
CA LYS A 230 -10.38 3.76 74.47
C LYS A 230 -8.95 3.87 73.93
N LYS A 231 -8.36 5.07 73.88
CA LYS A 231 -6.98 5.29 73.42
C LYS A 231 -5.92 4.66 74.34
N LYS A 232 -6.12 4.70 75.67
CA LYS A 232 -5.20 4.10 76.64
C LYS A 232 -5.33 2.57 76.68
N ILE A 233 -6.54 2.05 76.47
CA ILE A 233 -6.77 0.59 76.37
C ILE A 233 -6.06 0.04 75.14
N ALA A 234 -6.22 0.68 73.97
CA ALA A 234 -5.52 0.28 72.75
C ALA A 234 -4.00 0.33 72.92
N PHE A 235 -3.46 1.40 73.51
CA PHE A 235 -2.03 1.51 73.80
C PHE A 235 -1.51 0.41 74.74
N VAL A 236 -2.28 0.05 75.78
CA VAL A 236 -1.93 -1.06 76.67
C VAL A 236 -1.99 -2.41 75.96
N GLN A 237 -2.98 -2.63 75.08
CA GLN A 237 -3.08 -3.86 74.29
C GLN A 237 -1.93 -3.99 73.29
N GLU A 238 -1.57 -2.90 72.59
CA GLU A 238 -0.41 -2.86 71.70
C GLU A 238 0.89 -3.10 72.47
N THR A 239 1.07 -2.47 73.63
CA THR A 239 2.28 -2.64 74.44
C THR A 239 2.41 -4.07 74.99
N LEU A 240 1.30 -4.72 75.35
CA LEU A 240 1.30 -6.12 75.82
C LEU A 240 1.42 -7.13 74.67
N GLN A 241 0.90 -6.83 73.48
CA GLN A 241 1.11 -7.64 72.27
C GLN A 241 2.55 -7.55 71.77
N ALA A 242 3.15 -6.36 71.77
CA ALA A 242 4.54 -6.16 71.40
C ALA A 242 5.53 -6.89 72.32
N ASN A 243 5.11 -7.23 73.54
CA ASN A 243 5.89 -7.99 74.53
C ASN A 243 5.44 -9.46 74.68
N TYR A 244 4.61 -10.01 73.76
CA TYR A 244 4.16 -11.41 73.70
C TYR A 244 3.41 -11.98 74.94
N LEU A 245 2.57 -11.20 75.63
CA LEU A 245 1.93 -11.62 76.91
C LEU A 245 0.43 -11.97 76.87
N LEU A 246 -0.18 -12.22 75.70
CA LEU A 246 -1.60 -12.61 75.61
C LEU A 246 -1.78 -13.99 74.93
N LYS A 247 -1.91 -15.05 75.73
CA LYS A 247 -2.47 -16.34 75.27
C LYS A 247 -3.99 -16.21 75.15
N THR A 248 -4.51 -16.26 73.92
CA THR A 248 -5.95 -16.39 73.67
C THR A 248 -6.40 -17.83 73.91
N ALA A 249 -7.40 -17.99 74.77
CA ALA A 249 -8.01 -19.26 75.11
C ALA A 249 -8.74 -19.88 73.90
N GLU A 250 -8.52 -21.18 73.69
CA GLU A 250 -9.33 -22.04 72.82
C GLU A 250 -10.77 -22.10 73.34
N LEU A 251 -11.73 -21.80 72.47
CA LEU A 251 -13.14 -22.13 72.67
C LEU A 251 -13.37 -23.53 72.10
N GLN A 252 -13.93 -24.41 72.92
CA GLN A 252 -14.41 -25.73 72.50
C GLN A 252 -15.43 -25.58 71.36
N GLU A 253 -15.11 -26.11 70.18
CA GLU A 253 -16.06 -26.27 69.07
C GLU A 253 -16.94 -27.50 69.32
N ASN A 254 -18.26 -27.30 69.32
CA ASN A 254 -19.19 -28.38 69.00
C ASN A 254 -18.98 -28.74 67.52
N GLU A 255 -18.81 -30.03 67.22
CA GLU A 255 -18.67 -30.57 65.86
C GLU A 255 -19.96 -30.37 65.04
N THR A 256 -20.17 -29.17 64.51
CA THR A 256 -20.97 -28.98 63.29
C THR A 256 -20.01 -29.07 62.10
N LYS A 257 -20.22 -30.05 61.21
CA LYS A 257 -19.45 -30.17 59.98
C LYS A 257 -19.65 -28.90 59.15
N HIS A 258 -18.59 -28.13 58.96
CA HIS A 258 -18.62 -26.88 58.21
C HIS A 258 -18.10 -27.11 56.79
N ILE A 259 -18.81 -26.58 55.81
CA ILE A 259 -18.36 -26.52 54.40
C ILE A 259 -17.61 -25.20 54.24
N LYS A 260 -16.43 -25.26 53.62
CA LYS A 260 -15.65 -24.07 53.27
C LYS A 260 -16.03 -23.69 51.85
N VAL A 261 -16.36 -22.43 51.60
CA VAL A 261 -16.71 -21.95 50.25
C VAL A 261 -15.86 -20.74 49.87
N PHE A 262 -15.62 -20.51 48.57
CA PHE A 262 -14.82 -19.40 48.06
C PHE A 262 -15.72 -18.25 47.59
N PRO A 263 -15.89 -17.19 48.39
CA PRO A 263 -16.91 -16.17 48.14
C PRO A 263 -16.66 -15.40 46.84
N GLU A 264 -15.41 -15.29 46.42
CA GLU A 264 -15.06 -14.68 45.13
C GLU A 264 -15.59 -15.47 43.94
N ILE A 265 -15.87 -16.78 44.05
CA ILE A 265 -16.37 -17.59 42.94
C ILE A 265 -17.90 -17.59 42.90
N ILE A 266 -18.54 -17.99 44.00
CA ILE A 266 -19.99 -18.28 44.07
C ILE A 266 -20.90 -17.07 44.34
N LEU A 267 -20.37 -15.97 44.89
CA LEU A 267 -21.23 -14.82 45.20
C LEU A 267 -21.55 -14.03 43.94
N HIS A 268 -22.81 -13.65 43.78
CA HIS A 268 -23.29 -13.01 42.55
C HIS A 268 -22.88 -11.53 42.44
N SER A 269 -22.89 -10.79 43.55
CA SER A 269 -22.65 -9.35 43.49
C SER A 269 -21.17 -9.02 43.46
N PHE A 270 -20.75 -8.25 42.44
CA PHE A 270 -19.38 -7.75 42.30
C PHE A 270 -18.92 -6.95 43.51
N GLN A 271 -19.78 -6.08 44.05
CA GLN A 271 -19.43 -5.27 45.23
C GLN A 271 -19.15 -6.15 46.45
N ILE A 272 -19.90 -7.23 46.61
CA ILE A 272 -19.71 -8.15 47.73
C ILE A 272 -18.41 -8.94 47.54
N ARG A 273 -18.20 -9.55 46.36
CA ARG A 273 -16.95 -10.25 46.02
C ARG A 273 -15.71 -9.37 46.28
N LYS A 274 -15.75 -8.12 45.80
CA LYS A 274 -14.66 -7.17 45.99
C LYS A 274 -14.35 -6.92 47.46
N VAL A 275 -15.38 -6.84 48.31
CA VAL A 275 -15.18 -6.62 49.75
C VAL A 275 -14.46 -7.80 50.40
N PHE A 276 -14.71 -9.04 49.98
CA PHE A 276 -13.93 -10.21 50.42
C PHE A 276 -12.47 -10.14 49.93
N ALA A 277 -12.27 -9.85 48.64
CA ALA A 277 -10.95 -9.71 48.03
C ALA A 277 -10.09 -8.61 48.71
N ASP A 278 -10.65 -7.41 48.90
CA ASP A 278 -9.96 -6.25 49.49
C ASP A 278 -9.55 -6.49 50.96
N ASN A 279 -10.20 -7.44 51.65
CA ASN A 279 -9.91 -7.78 53.05
C ASN A 279 -9.14 -9.11 53.20
N ALA A 280 -8.60 -9.63 52.09
CA ALA A 280 -7.87 -10.90 52.04
C ALA A 280 -8.63 -12.09 52.65
N GLN A 281 -9.97 -12.07 52.56
CA GLN A 281 -10.83 -13.17 53.04
C GLN A 281 -11.09 -14.15 51.90
N VAL A 282 -10.29 -15.22 51.87
CA VAL A 282 -10.29 -16.21 50.78
C VAL A 282 -11.44 -17.22 50.89
N GLU A 283 -11.74 -17.70 52.11
CA GLU A 283 -12.77 -18.72 52.37
C GLU A 283 -13.81 -18.24 53.40
N LEU A 284 -15.04 -18.73 53.27
CA LEU A 284 -16.12 -18.60 54.26
C LEU A 284 -16.51 -19.98 54.78
N LYS A 285 -16.79 -20.09 56.08
CA LYS A 285 -17.36 -21.30 56.66
C LYS A 285 -18.88 -21.19 56.69
N CYS A 286 -19.57 -22.18 56.12
CA CYS A 286 -21.02 -22.28 56.18
C CYS A 286 -21.49 -23.66 56.67
N THR A 287 -22.74 -23.72 57.11
CA THR A 287 -23.42 -25.00 57.36
C THR A 287 -23.92 -25.61 56.06
N GLU A 288 -24.34 -26.88 56.07
CA GLU A 288 -24.97 -27.56 54.92
C GLU A 288 -26.22 -26.82 54.38
N ASN A 289 -26.84 -25.96 55.20
CA ASN A 289 -27.97 -25.10 54.83
C ASN A 289 -27.55 -23.66 54.45
N GLY A 290 -26.26 -23.45 54.12
CA GLY A 290 -25.71 -22.18 53.65
C GLY A 290 -25.73 -21.03 54.66
N GLN A 291 -25.87 -21.32 55.96
CA GLN A 291 -25.83 -20.30 57.02
C GLN A 291 -24.38 -19.98 57.40
N ILE A 292 -24.06 -18.70 57.58
CA ILE A 292 -22.71 -18.22 57.91
C ILE A 292 -22.65 -17.59 59.30
N ASN A 293 -21.51 -17.77 59.98
CA ASN A 293 -21.29 -17.18 61.28
C ASN A 293 -21.04 -15.67 61.17
N ASP A 294 -21.53 -14.91 62.16
CA ASP A 294 -21.30 -13.46 62.19
C ASP A 294 -19.82 -13.08 62.37
N PHE A 295 -18.99 -14.02 62.84
CA PHE A 295 -17.56 -13.83 62.99
C PHE A 295 -16.88 -13.67 61.62
N ASP A 296 -17.30 -14.47 60.64
CA ASP A 296 -16.75 -14.50 59.29
C ASP A 296 -17.11 -13.23 58.47
N LEU A 297 -17.95 -12.35 59.02
CA LEU A 297 -18.38 -11.08 58.42
C LEU A 297 -17.90 -9.84 59.20
N THR A 298 -17.06 -10.02 60.23
CA THR A 298 -16.63 -8.92 61.11
C THR A 298 -15.84 -7.82 60.41
N PHE A 299 -15.10 -8.18 59.36
CA PHE A 299 -14.33 -7.26 58.52
C PHE A 299 -15.20 -6.25 57.75
N LEU A 300 -16.52 -6.48 57.64
CA LEU A 300 -17.45 -5.53 57.01
C LEU A 300 -17.63 -4.23 57.80
N HIS A 301 -17.22 -4.18 59.08
CA HIS A 301 -17.37 -3.04 59.99
C HIS A 301 -18.82 -2.49 60.09
N LEU A 302 -19.82 -3.32 59.77
CA LEU A 302 -21.24 -2.98 59.88
C LEU A 302 -21.80 -3.38 61.25
N VAL A 303 -22.68 -2.55 61.80
CA VAL A 303 -23.38 -2.89 63.05
C VAL A 303 -24.31 -4.09 62.78
N LYS A 304 -24.15 -5.18 63.53
CA LYS A 304 -24.91 -6.44 63.36
C LYS A 304 -26.43 -6.26 63.38
N THR A 305 -26.92 -5.29 64.14
CA THR A 305 -28.35 -4.96 64.23
C THR A 305 -28.87 -4.12 63.07
N SER A 306 -27.98 -3.54 62.25
CA SER A 306 -28.37 -2.69 61.13
C SER A 306 -29.12 -3.46 60.04
N LYS A 307 -30.10 -2.79 59.42
CA LYS A 307 -30.86 -3.34 58.29
C LYS A 307 -29.92 -3.74 57.14
N LYS A 308 -28.91 -2.92 56.87
CA LYS A 308 -27.89 -3.15 55.83
C LYS A 308 -27.09 -4.43 56.06
N TYR A 309 -26.65 -4.70 57.29
CA TYR A 309 -25.95 -5.96 57.62
C TYR A 309 -26.86 -7.18 57.40
N LYS A 310 -28.10 -7.12 57.89
CA LYS A 310 -29.06 -8.23 57.76
C LYS A 310 -29.41 -8.52 56.30
N GLU A 311 -29.58 -7.50 55.48
CA GLU A 311 -29.85 -7.66 54.03
C GLU A 311 -28.64 -8.23 53.30
N LEU A 312 -27.44 -7.77 53.63
CA LEU A 312 -26.20 -8.26 53.05
C LEU A 312 -25.95 -9.73 53.40
N LYS A 313 -26.06 -10.09 54.68
CA LYS A 313 -25.92 -11.48 55.16
C LYS A 313 -26.92 -12.41 54.45
N LYS A 314 -28.20 -12.03 54.37
CA LYS A 314 -29.21 -12.81 53.65
C LYS A 314 -28.91 -12.97 52.16
N ARG A 315 -28.26 -11.98 51.51
CA ARG A 315 -27.87 -12.09 50.10
C ARG A 315 -26.73 -13.09 49.93
N ILE A 316 -25.72 -13.04 50.79
CA ILE A 316 -24.60 -13.98 50.80
C ILE A 316 -25.12 -15.42 51.04
N GLU A 317 -25.91 -15.63 52.09
CA GLU A 317 -26.47 -16.95 52.44
C GLU A 317 -27.38 -17.51 51.33
N ARG A 318 -28.09 -16.64 50.58
CA ARG A 318 -28.89 -17.06 49.44
C ARG A 318 -28.03 -17.57 48.29
N ASP A 319 -26.96 -16.86 47.95
CA ASP A 319 -26.07 -17.24 46.85
C ASP A 319 -25.34 -18.56 47.20
N ILE A 320 -24.86 -18.71 48.44
CA ILE A 320 -24.28 -19.96 48.97
C ILE A 320 -25.31 -21.10 48.91
N ASN A 321 -26.55 -20.87 49.36
CA ASN A 321 -27.59 -21.89 49.29
C ASN A 321 -27.93 -22.32 47.86
N SER A 322 -27.86 -21.39 46.89
CA SER A 322 -28.06 -21.72 45.48
C SER A 322 -26.97 -22.65 44.96
N TYR A 323 -25.71 -22.39 45.34
CA TYR A 323 -24.59 -23.27 45.03
C TYR A 323 -24.73 -24.65 45.70
N LEU A 324 -24.94 -24.72 47.02
CA LEU A 324 -25.04 -25.98 47.76
C LEU A 324 -26.19 -26.87 47.26
N LYS A 325 -27.31 -26.27 46.85
CA LYS A 325 -28.42 -27.01 46.20
C LYS A 325 -28.02 -27.61 44.87
N TRP A 326 -27.16 -26.93 44.11
CA TRP A 326 -26.65 -27.43 42.85
C TRP A 326 -25.63 -28.55 43.08
N ALA A 327 -24.70 -28.38 44.02
CA ALA A 327 -23.66 -29.35 44.38
C ALA A 327 -24.23 -30.68 44.86
N ASN A 328 -25.31 -30.66 45.68
CA ASN A 328 -26.02 -31.87 46.11
C ASN A 328 -26.57 -32.75 44.97
N GLY A 329 -26.72 -32.19 43.76
CA GLY A 329 -27.16 -32.93 42.56
C GLY A 329 -26.05 -33.26 41.56
N HIS A 330 -24.82 -32.79 41.79
CA HIS A 330 -23.69 -32.89 40.85
C HIS A 330 -22.40 -33.16 41.64
N SER A 331 -22.04 -34.43 41.81
CA SER A 331 -21.02 -34.88 42.76
C SER A 331 -19.65 -35.19 42.17
N GLU A 332 -19.41 -34.93 40.88
CA GLU A 332 -18.09 -35.12 40.25
C GLU A 332 -17.70 -33.89 39.40
N PRO A 333 -16.55 -33.24 39.69
CA PRO A 333 -16.07 -32.12 38.89
C PRO A 333 -15.69 -32.60 37.48
N SER A 334 -16.23 -31.93 36.46
CA SER A 334 -16.05 -32.31 35.04
C SER A 334 -14.93 -31.53 34.32
N LEU A 335 -14.25 -30.62 35.02
CA LEU A 335 -13.23 -29.74 34.46
C LEU A 335 -11.85 -30.41 34.47
N ASP A 336 -11.18 -30.46 33.32
CA ASP A 336 -9.77 -30.87 33.27
C ASP A 336 -8.82 -29.72 33.67
N ALA A 337 -7.55 -30.07 33.93
CA ALA A 337 -6.54 -29.12 34.40
C ALA A 337 -6.28 -27.94 33.45
N ASN A 338 -6.48 -28.11 32.13
CA ASN A 338 -6.29 -27.02 31.17
C ASN A 338 -7.48 -26.06 31.21
N HIS A 339 -8.70 -26.57 31.29
CA HIS A 339 -9.89 -25.73 31.47
C HIS A 339 -9.79 -24.92 32.76
N VAL A 340 -9.37 -25.53 33.87
CA VAL A 340 -9.20 -24.84 35.16
C VAL A 340 -8.21 -23.68 35.05
N ARG A 341 -7.03 -23.90 34.45
CA ARG A 341 -6.01 -22.83 34.28
C ARG A 341 -6.56 -21.62 33.53
N GLU A 342 -7.30 -21.86 32.44
CA GLU A 342 -7.82 -20.80 31.58
C GLU A 342 -9.03 -20.09 32.19
N ILE A 343 -9.92 -20.85 32.84
CA ILE A 343 -11.04 -20.33 33.63
C ILE A 343 -10.54 -19.34 34.69
N VAL A 344 -9.54 -19.75 35.47
CA VAL A 344 -9.00 -18.98 36.59
C VAL A 344 -8.43 -17.65 36.12
N LEU A 345 -7.69 -17.66 35.00
CA LEU A 345 -7.13 -16.43 34.40
C LEU A 345 -8.21 -15.44 33.92
N LYS A 346 -9.37 -15.93 33.47
CA LYS A 346 -10.44 -15.08 32.90
C LYS A 346 -11.49 -14.65 33.91
N LEU A 347 -11.63 -15.32 35.05
CA LEU A 347 -12.61 -15.00 36.09
C LEU A 347 -12.33 -13.66 36.82
N GLY A 348 -11.10 -13.16 36.75
CA GLY A 348 -10.68 -11.94 37.44
C GLY A 348 -10.65 -12.09 38.97
N LEU A 349 -10.15 -13.24 39.45
CA LEU A 349 -9.97 -13.53 40.88
C LEU A 349 -8.86 -12.66 41.49
N SER A 350 -8.94 -12.41 42.80
CA SER A 350 -7.92 -11.64 43.51
C SER A 350 -6.57 -12.39 43.59
N ASN A 351 -5.46 -11.64 43.68
CA ASN A 351 -4.14 -12.23 43.90
C ASN A 351 -4.08 -13.06 45.20
N ASN A 352 -4.90 -12.72 46.19
CA ASN A 352 -4.98 -13.46 47.45
C ASN A 352 -5.52 -14.88 47.24
N LEU A 353 -6.63 -15.00 46.49
CA LEU A 353 -7.18 -16.31 46.14
C LEU A 353 -6.26 -17.06 45.18
N LEU A 354 -5.68 -16.39 44.18
CA LEU A 354 -4.74 -17.00 43.22
C LEU A 354 -3.54 -17.64 43.92
N ASN A 355 -2.91 -16.92 44.86
CA ASN A 355 -1.77 -17.44 45.62
C ASN A 355 -2.17 -18.57 46.59
N ALA A 356 -3.42 -18.55 47.07
CA ALA A 356 -3.93 -19.55 48.00
C ALA A 356 -4.21 -20.90 47.31
N ILE A 357 -4.62 -20.89 46.03
CA ILE A 357 -4.94 -22.11 45.26
C ILE A 357 -3.78 -23.10 45.27
N ASP A 358 -2.54 -22.62 45.14
CA ASP A 358 -1.33 -23.46 45.14
C ASP A 358 -1.08 -24.18 46.48
N HIS A 359 -1.74 -23.74 47.55
CA HIS A 359 -1.59 -24.25 48.92
C HIS A 359 -2.86 -24.93 49.45
N PHE A 360 -3.87 -25.16 48.60
CA PHE A 360 -5.10 -25.85 49.00
C PHE A 360 -4.83 -27.32 49.35
N ASN A 361 -5.49 -27.80 50.39
CA ASN A 361 -5.57 -29.24 50.67
C ASN A 361 -6.56 -29.94 49.70
N ASP A 362 -6.59 -31.27 49.71
CA ASP A 362 -7.42 -32.04 48.78
C ASP A 362 -8.92 -31.68 48.86
N GLU A 363 -9.45 -31.46 50.06
CA GLU A 363 -10.85 -31.05 50.28
C GLU A 363 -11.14 -29.65 49.71
N GLN A 364 -10.26 -28.69 49.95
CA GLN A 364 -10.37 -27.33 49.40
C GLN A 364 -10.23 -27.32 47.88
N HIS A 365 -9.36 -28.16 47.34
CA HIS A 365 -9.18 -28.27 45.89
C HIS A 365 -10.40 -28.87 45.21
N GLN A 366 -11.01 -29.90 45.82
CA GLN A 366 -12.26 -30.48 45.33
C GLN A 366 -13.39 -29.44 45.34
N GLU A 367 -13.60 -28.75 46.45
CA GLU A 367 -14.63 -27.72 46.55
C GLU A 367 -14.40 -26.58 45.54
N PHE A 368 -13.15 -26.15 45.37
CA PHE A 368 -12.80 -25.13 44.38
C PHE A 368 -13.21 -25.56 42.96
N LEU A 369 -12.96 -26.82 42.58
CA LEU A 369 -13.35 -27.36 41.28
C LEU A 369 -14.88 -27.47 41.12
N GLU A 370 -15.60 -27.81 42.19
CA GLU A 370 -17.07 -27.87 42.20
C GLU A 370 -17.68 -26.47 42.06
N GLU A 371 -17.15 -25.46 42.77
CA GLU A 371 -17.57 -24.06 42.64
C GLU A 371 -17.29 -23.48 41.26
N LEU A 372 -16.13 -23.79 40.66
CA LEU A 372 -15.86 -23.45 39.27
C LEU A 372 -16.88 -24.12 38.34
N SER A 373 -17.13 -25.42 38.51
CA SER A 373 -18.11 -26.16 37.69
C SER A 373 -19.51 -25.55 37.79
N TYR A 374 -19.93 -25.10 38.98
CA TYR A 374 -21.19 -24.38 39.18
C TYR A 374 -21.23 -23.09 38.36
N GLU A 375 -20.20 -22.26 38.46
CA GLU A 375 -20.16 -20.96 37.80
C GLU A 375 -20.18 -21.12 36.26
N PHE A 376 -19.51 -22.14 35.72
CA PHE A 376 -19.50 -22.42 34.28
C PHE A 376 -20.72 -23.20 33.76
N SER A 377 -21.55 -23.76 34.64
CA SER A 377 -22.82 -24.39 34.25
C SER A 377 -23.85 -23.40 33.67
N ILE A 378 -23.66 -22.10 33.93
CA ILE A 378 -24.54 -21.02 33.48
C ILE A 378 -24.01 -20.41 32.18
N SER A 379 -24.70 -20.67 31.06
CA SER A 379 -24.34 -20.14 29.75
C SER A 379 -24.39 -18.61 29.67
N LEU A 380 -23.62 -18.04 28.74
CA LEU A 380 -23.59 -16.60 28.47
C LEU A 380 -24.97 -16.04 28.14
N ASP A 381 -25.78 -16.76 27.34
CA ASP A 381 -27.14 -16.34 27.00
C ASP A 381 -28.04 -16.21 28.23
N LYS A 382 -27.99 -17.19 29.14
CA LYS A 382 -28.76 -17.13 30.40
C LYS A 382 -28.33 -15.95 31.27
N ARG A 383 -27.03 -15.62 31.28
CA ARG A 383 -26.50 -14.45 31.99
C ARG A 383 -27.01 -13.15 31.37
N VAL A 384 -27.00 -13.05 30.04
CA VAL A 384 -27.55 -11.89 29.32
C VAL A 384 -29.05 -11.72 29.59
N ASP A 385 -29.84 -12.79 29.54
CA ASP A 385 -31.27 -12.77 29.82
C ASP A 385 -31.58 -12.33 31.25
N ALA A 386 -30.78 -12.81 32.22
CA ALA A 386 -30.92 -12.41 33.61
C ALA A 386 -30.58 -10.92 33.83
N VAL A 387 -29.50 -10.42 33.21
CA VAL A 387 -29.17 -8.98 33.22
C VAL A 387 -30.32 -8.16 32.64
N GLN A 388 -30.86 -8.55 31.49
CA GLN A 388 -31.97 -7.82 30.86
C GLN A 388 -33.23 -7.81 31.72
N SER A 389 -33.57 -8.96 32.30
CA SER A 389 -34.72 -9.09 33.20
C SER A 389 -34.56 -8.18 34.43
N GLU A 390 -33.39 -8.16 35.04
CA GLU A 390 -33.12 -7.32 36.21
C GLU A 390 -33.04 -5.82 35.88
N ILE A 391 -32.54 -5.47 34.69
CA ILE A 391 -32.64 -4.09 34.17
C ILE A 391 -34.10 -3.67 34.08
N ILE A 392 -34.96 -4.47 33.44
CA ILE A 392 -36.39 -4.16 33.26
C ILE A 392 -37.06 -3.99 34.63
N GLU A 393 -36.82 -4.93 35.56
CA GLU A 393 -37.38 -4.87 36.91
C GLU A 393 -36.96 -3.58 37.63
N ARG A 394 -35.65 -3.30 37.73
CA ARG A 394 -35.14 -2.14 38.49
C ARG A 394 -35.52 -0.80 37.84
N ILE A 395 -35.60 -0.72 36.50
CA ILE A 395 -36.05 0.48 35.78
C ILE A 395 -37.56 0.70 36.01
N SER A 396 -38.38 -0.36 35.99
CA SER A 396 -39.84 -0.27 36.17
C SER A 396 -40.26 0.33 37.52
N GLN A 397 -39.44 0.13 38.55
CA GLN A 397 -39.66 0.67 39.90
C GLN A 397 -39.35 2.17 40.01
N LYS A 398 -38.81 2.81 38.97
CA LYS A 398 -38.36 4.22 38.99
C LYS A 398 -39.13 5.08 38.01
N LYS A 399 -39.73 6.17 38.52
CA LYS A 399 -40.51 7.13 37.72
C LYS A 399 -39.70 7.68 36.54
N ASN A 400 -40.30 7.68 35.35
CA ASN A 400 -39.75 8.18 34.08
C ASN A 400 -38.56 7.39 33.49
N TRP A 401 -38.01 6.38 34.17
CA TRP A 401 -36.85 5.64 33.66
C TRP A 401 -37.20 4.79 32.44
N VAL A 402 -38.33 4.06 32.48
CA VAL A 402 -38.83 3.24 31.36
C VAL A 402 -39.04 4.10 30.11
N ALA A 403 -39.76 5.21 30.24
CA ALA A 403 -40.05 6.10 29.12
C ALA A 403 -38.78 6.69 28.48
N ILE A 404 -37.76 7.03 29.27
CA ILE A 404 -36.47 7.52 28.76
C ILE A 404 -35.75 6.40 27.99
N GLU A 405 -35.70 5.20 28.55
CA GLU A 405 -35.05 4.04 27.93
C GLU A 405 -35.74 3.66 26.60
N ASP A 406 -37.07 3.66 26.57
CA ASP A 406 -37.85 3.38 25.35
C ASP A 406 -37.63 4.44 24.26
N ILE A 407 -37.65 5.72 24.63
CA ILE A 407 -37.38 6.81 23.67
C ILE A 407 -35.95 6.71 23.14
N MET A 408 -34.97 6.38 23.99
CA MET A 408 -33.58 6.19 23.55
C MET A 408 -33.42 5.00 22.59
N LYS A 409 -34.20 3.93 22.76
CA LYS A 409 -34.20 2.77 21.85
C LYS A 409 -34.89 3.07 20.52
N ILE A 410 -36.05 3.74 20.55
CA ILE A 410 -36.86 4.02 19.35
C ILE A 410 -36.27 5.19 18.55
N HIS A 411 -35.69 6.18 19.23
CA HIS A 411 -35.13 7.40 18.63
C HIS A 411 -33.70 7.68 19.12
N PRO A 412 -32.71 6.88 18.72
CA PRO A 412 -31.33 6.99 19.21
C PRO A 412 -30.63 8.32 18.86
N LYS A 413 -31.20 9.12 17.94
CA LYS A 413 -30.70 10.45 17.57
C LYS A 413 -31.33 11.59 18.37
N SER A 414 -32.34 11.33 19.18
CA SER A 414 -33.02 12.40 19.91
C SER A 414 -32.09 13.07 20.91
N THR A 415 -32.14 14.41 20.95
CA THR A 415 -31.34 15.18 21.91
C THR A 415 -31.90 15.02 23.32
N LEU A 416 -31.06 15.23 24.34
CA LEU A 416 -31.51 15.20 25.75
C LEU A 416 -32.64 16.20 26.03
N GLN A 417 -32.70 17.30 25.26
CA GLN A 417 -33.76 18.30 25.34
C GLN A 417 -35.08 17.73 24.79
N GLU A 418 -35.08 17.15 23.58
CA GLU A 418 -36.27 16.53 22.98
C GLU A 418 -36.87 15.41 23.85
N ILE A 419 -36.01 14.60 24.48
CA ILE A 419 -36.44 13.55 25.41
C ILE A 419 -37.10 14.19 26.65
N GLY A 420 -36.53 15.28 27.15
CA GLY A 420 -37.06 16.03 28.28
C GLY A 420 -38.43 16.63 27.98
N ASP A 421 -38.59 17.26 26.82
CA ASP A 421 -39.82 17.89 26.37
C ASP A 421 -40.95 16.85 26.17
N LYS A 422 -40.65 15.66 25.64
CA LYS A 422 -41.63 14.56 25.48
C LYS A 422 -42.15 13.98 26.80
N ILE A 423 -41.31 13.98 27.84
CA ILE A 423 -41.61 13.34 29.14
C ILE A 423 -42.03 14.37 30.20
N GLY A 424 -41.86 15.67 29.92
CA GLY A 424 -42.15 16.76 30.84
C GLY A 424 -41.10 16.92 31.95
N ILE A 425 -39.81 16.71 31.64
CA ILE A 425 -38.69 16.87 32.59
C ILE A 425 -37.54 17.69 31.97
N THR A 426 -36.68 18.25 32.81
CA THR A 426 -35.55 19.06 32.32
C THR A 426 -34.49 18.20 31.64
N ARG A 427 -33.75 18.79 30.68
CA ARG A 427 -32.56 18.18 30.03
C ARG A 427 -31.58 17.59 31.05
N GLU A 428 -31.31 18.31 32.13
CA GLU A 428 -30.39 17.85 33.18
C GLU A 428 -30.95 16.63 33.92
N ARG A 429 -32.26 16.57 34.15
CA ARG A 429 -32.88 15.40 34.76
C ARG A 429 -32.81 14.17 33.84
N VAL A 430 -33.01 14.35 32.54
CA VAL A 430 -32.79 13.28 31.55
C VAL A 430 -31.35 12.80 31.59
N ARG A 431 -30.36 13.72 31.63
CA ARG A 431 -28.94 13.38 31.72
C ARG A 431 -28.64 12.53 32.95
N GLN A 432 -29.12 12.93 34.12
CA GLN A 432 -28.94 12.18 35.37
C GLN A 432 -29.54 10.78 35.30
N ILE A 433 -30.77 10.65 34.78
CA ILE A 433 -31.42 9.34 34.65
C ILE A 433 -30.66 8.45 33.68
N LYS A 434 -30.22 8.99 32.52
CA LYS A 434 -29.40 8.26 31.56
C LYS A 434 -28.10 7.74 32.19
N VAL A 435 -27.39 8.58 32.96
CA VAL A 435 -26.17 8.18 33.67
C VAL A 435 -26.46 7.05 34.68
N ASN A 436 -27.57 7.15 35.42
CA ASN A 436 -27.95 6.12 36.39
C ASN A 436 -28.35 4.80 35.71
N ILE A 437 -29.06 4.84 34.59
CA ILE A 437 -29.39 3.65 33.80
C ILE A 437 -28.10 3.00 33.27
N CYS A 438 -27.18 3.78 32.69
CA CYS A 438 -25.88 3.26 32.27
C CYS A 438 -25.08 2.65 33.44
N SER A 439 -25.05 3.32 34.59
CA SER A 439 -24.39 2.80 35.80
C SER A 439 -25.01 1.47 36.26
N LEU A 440 -26.33 1.35 36.19
CA LEU A 440 -27.03 0.11 36.53
C LEU A 440 -26.67 -1.02 35.55
N LYS A 441 -26.64 -0.74 34.24
CA LYS A 441 -26.21 -1.70 33.23
C LYS A 441 -24.77 -2.19 33.49
N CYS A 442 -23.86 -1.28 33.82
CA CYS A 442 -22.48 -1.62 34.18
C CYS A 442 -22.37 -2.47 35.45
N GLU A 443 -23.16 -2.15 36.48
CA GLU A 443 -23.22 -2.92 37.73
C GLU A 443 -23.69 -4.35 37.46
N LEU A 444 -24.82 -4.51 36.76
CA LEU A 444 -25.38 -5.81 36.45
C LEU A 444 -24.46 -6.63 35.52
N ALA A 445 -23.86 -6.02 34.51
CA ALA A 445 -22.90 -6.73 33.64
C ALA A 445 -21.70 -7.29 34.42
N LYS A 446 -21.23 -6.59 35.47
CA LYS A 446 -20.16 -7.05 36.36
C LYS A 446 -20.63 -8.11 37.34
N ASP A 447 -21.82 -7.95 37.91
CA ASP A 447 -22.45 -8.92 38.80
C ASP A 447 -22.51 -10.29 38.09
N TYR A 448 -23.03 -10.32 36.86
CA TYR A 448 -23.18 -11.51 36.03
C TYR A 448 -21.92 -11.93 35.24
N ARG A 449 -20.78 -11.22 35.38
CA ARG A 449 -19.50 -11.51 34.70
C ARG A 449 -19.59 -11.64 33.17
N ILE A 450 -20.36 -10.76 32.53
CA ILE A 450 -20.66 -10.85 31.08
C ILE A 450 -19.38 -10.84 30.22
N GLU A 451 -18.43 -9.95 30.50
CA GLU A 451 -17.19 -9.84 29.71
C GLU A 451 -16.27 -11.06 29.89
N GLN A 452 -16.15 -11.57 31.12
CA GLN A 452 -15.34 -12.75 31.44
C GLN A 452 -15.90 -14.01 30.75
N PHE A 453 -17.21 -14.19 30.80
CA PHE A 453 -17.88 -15.33 30.16
C PHE A 453 -17.89 -15.24 28.64
N LEU A 454 -17.93 -14.03 28.07
CA LEU A 454 -17.70 -13.84 26.64
C LEU A 454 -16.29 -14.29 26.25
N CYS A 455 -15.26 -13.83 26.97
CA CYS A 455 -13.88 -14.28 26.75
C CYS A 455 -13.74 -15.81 26.86
N TRP A 456 -14.38 -16.43 27.86
CA TRP A 456 -14.39 -17.88 28.03
C TRP A 456 -15.09 -18.63 26.89
N SER A 457 -16.30 -18.22 26.51
CA SER A 457 -17.08 -18.90 25.45
C SER A 457 -16.32 -18.95 24.12
N CYS A 458 -15.40 -18.01 23.92
CA CYS A 458 -14.58 -17.90 22.73
C CYS A 458 -13.18 -18.51 22.90
N PHE A 459 -12.78 -18.85 24.13
CA PHE A 459 -11.59 -19.66 24.42
C PHE A 459 -11.80 -21.10 23.92
N GLU A 460 -12.95 -21.71 24.18
CA GLU A 460 -13.27 -23.07 23.69
C GLU A 460 -13.17 -23.20 22.16
N SER A 461 -13.41 -22.10 21.45
CA SER A 461 -13.29 -22.03 19.99
C SER A 461 -11.96 -21.44 19.51
N ASN A 462 -11.03 -21.09 20.41
CA ASN A 462 -9.74 -20.44 20.14
C ASN A 462 -9.88 -19.27 19.13
N GLN A 463 -10.77 -18.32 19.40
CA GLN A 463 -11.04 -17.18 18.52
C GLN A 463 -10.67 -15.86 19.21
N PRO A 464 -9.44 -15.35 19.04
CA PRO A 464 -8.99 -14.13 19.73
C PRO A 464 -9.61 -12.84 19.16
N LEU A 465 -10.16 -12.88 17.94
CA LEU A 465 -10.88 -11.79 17.27
C LEU A 465 -12.23 -12.28 16.72
N ILE A 466 -13.28 -11.50 16.98
CA ILE A 466 -14.65 -11.77 16.55
C ILE A 466 -15.20 -10.52 15.85
N PHE A 467 -16.04 -10.70 14.84
CA PHE A 467 -16.74 -9.57 14.24
C PHE A 467 -18.01 -9.26 15.02
N ILE A 468 -18.35 -7.98 15.20
CA ILE A 468 -19.51 -7.56 15.99
C ILE A 468 -20.80 -8.29 15.57
N ASP A 469 -21.01 -8.53 14.27
CA ASP A 469 -22.21 -9.20 13.75
C ASP A 469 -22.26 -10.72 13.96
N GLU A 470 -21.19 -11.31 14.50
CA GLU A 470 -21.19 -12.72 14.93
C GLU A 470 -21.81 -12.90 16.32
N LEU A 471 -22.07 -11.82 17.06
CA LEU A 471 -22.70 -11.84 18.39
C LEU A 471 -24.20 -11.56 18.33
N ASP A 472 -24.93 -12.00 19.35
CA ASP A 472 -26.33 -11.67 19.56
C ASP A 472 -26.52 -10.15 19.78
N ASN A 473 -27.53 -9.56 19.12
CA ASN A 473 -27.82 -8.12 19.20
C ASN A 473 -28.05 -7.62 20.64
N ARG A 474 -28.58 -8.47 21.53
CA ARG A 474 -28.76 -8.19 22.97
C ARG A 474 -27.41 -8.01 23.66
N LEU A 475 -26.46 -8.89 23.37
CA LEU A 475 -25.10 -8.83 23.92
C LEU A 475 -24.33 -7.63 23.33
N ILE A 476 -24.42 -7.40 22.03
CA ILE A 476 -23.81 -6.23 21.37
C ILE A 476 -24.31 -4.93 22.02
N GLY A 477 -25.62 -4.79 22.18
CA GLY A 477 -26.24 -3.62 22.81
C GLY A 477 -25.74 -3.42 24.24
N LEU A 478 -25.66 -4.51 25.02
CA LEU A 478 -25.15 -4.46 26.38
C LEU A 478 -23.67 -4.04 26.44
N LEU A 479 -22.80 -4.63 25.62
CA LEU A 479 -21.38 -4.29 25.56
C LEU A 479 -21.13 -2.84 25.14
N GLN A 480 -21.95 -2.33 24.20
CA GLN A 480 -21.90 -0.92 23.78
C GLN A 480 -22.36 0.02 24.89
N ASP A 481 -23.45 -0.30 25.58
CA ASP A 481 -24.00 0.51 26.67
C ASP A 481 -23.04 0.64 27.85
N ILE A 482 -22.34 -0.45 28.20
CA ILE A 482 -21.35 -0.46 29.29
C ILE A 482 -19.98 0.08 28.88
N LYS A 483 -19.80 0.42 27.60
CA LYS A 483 -18.51 0.80 27.01
C LYS A 483 -17.42 -0.24 27.30
N SER A 484 -17.73 -1.50 26.99
CA SER A 484 -16.81 -2.61 27.18
C SER A 484 -15.44 -2.33 26.57
N GLN A 485 -14.38 -2.71 27.29
CA GLN A 485 -13.00 -2.61 26.79
C GLN A 485 -12.71 -3.63 25.68
N LEU A 486 -13.55 -4.65 25.53
CA LEU A 486 -13.47 -5.66 24.46
C LEU A 486 -13.83 -5.06 23.09
N ILE A 487 -14.65 -4.00 23.07
CA ILE A 487 -14.98 -3.26 21.85
C ILE A 487 -13.95 -2.14 21.69
N ILE A 488 -13.22 -2.17 20.58
CA ILE A 488 -12.27 -1.10 20.26
C ILE A 488 -13.04 0.20 20.04
N GLN A 489 -12.84 1.18 20.92
CA GLN A 489 -13.41 2.52 20.77
C GLN A 489 -12.32 3.47 20.25
N PRO A 490 -12.15 3.62 18.93
CA PRO A 490 -11.20 4.59 18.40
C PRO A 490 -11.60 6.00 18.83
N LYS A 491 -10.59 6.89 18.97
CA LYS A 491 -10.77 8.29 19.38
C LYS A 491 -11.78 9.06 18.50
N ASN A 492 -11.96 8.64 17.26
CA ASN A 492 -12.94 9.18 16.32
C ASN A 492 -14.14 8.23 16.20
N LYS A 493 -15.35 8.78 16.39
CA LYS A 493 -16.68 8.15 16.62
C LYS A 493 -17.19 7.05 15.67
N HIS A 494 -16.37 6.41 14.83
CA HIS A 494 -16.78 5.29 14.01
C HIS A 494 -16.73 3.98 14.82
N GLN A 495 -17.83 3.23 14.81
CA GLN A 495 -17.88 1.88 15.38
C GLN A 495 -16.92 0.98 14.60
N THR A 496 -15.96 0.39 15.32
CA THR A 496 -15.14 -0.72 14.82
C THR A 496 -16.04 -1.92 14.50
N PRO A 497 -15.71 -2.77 13.51
CA PRO A 497 -16.39 -4.05 13.34
C PRO A 497 -15.77 -5.17 14.20
N PHE A 498 -14.75 -4.88 15.01
CA PHE A 498 -13.94 -5.89 15.72
C PHE A 498 -14.19 -5.92 17.22
N ILE A 499 -14.24 -7.14 17.77
CA ILE A 499 -14.20 -7.44 19.20
C ILE A 499 -12.92 -8.24 19.45
N ILE A 500 -12.11 -7.77 20.40
CA ILE A 500 -10.87 -8.45 20.78
C ILE A 500 -11.09 -9.09 22.14
N LEU A 501 -10.84 -10.38 22.20
CA LEU A 501 -11.02 -11.18 23.41
C LEU A 501 -9.71 -11.41 24.16
N ASN A 502 -8.59 -11.05 23.54
CA ASN A 502 -7.30 -10.93 24.21
C ASN A 502 -7.16 -9.53 24.86
N GLN A 503 -7.05 -9.50 26.19
CA GLN A 503 -6.93 -8.26 26.98
C GLN A 503 -5.48 -7.80 27.17
N GLU A 504 -4.50 -8.46 26.53
CA GLU A 504 -3.13 -7.96 26.53
C GLU A 504 -3.07 -6.53 25.97
N LYS A 505 -2.49 -5.62 26.75
CA LYS A 505 -2.39 -4.19 26.41
C LYS A 505 -1.71 -3.96 25.06
N GLU A 506 -0.71 -4.76 24.72
CA GLU A 506 0.02 -4.70 23.45
C GLU A 506 -0.90 -5.03 22.27
N THR A 507 -1.63 -6.13 22.36
CA THR A 507 -2.62 -6.56 21.37
C THR A 507 -3.67 -5.48 21.13
N LEU A 508 -4.20 -4.88 22.21
CA LEU A 508 -5.16 -3.77 22.11
C LEU A 508 -4.52 -2.52 21.46
N ARG A 509 -3.27 -2.20 21.75
CA ARG A 509 -2.54 -1.06 21.15
C ARG A 509 -2.35 -1.25 19.65
N GLU A 510 -1.93 -2.44 19.23
CA GLU A 510 -1.73 -2.76 17.81
C GLU A 510 -3.02 -2.66 17.00
N VAL A 511 -4.12 -3.23 17.49
CA VAL A 511 -5.38 -3.14 16.73
C VAL A 511 -5.93 -1.72 16.73
N ASN A 512 -5.75 -0.95 17.81
CA ASN A 512 -6.03 0.49 17.80
C ASN A 512 -5.23 1.22 16.72
N ASN A 513 -3.94 0.89 16.54
CA ASN A 513 -3.12 1.47 15.48
C ASN A 513 -3.68 1.13 14.10
N TRP A 514 -4.13 -0.10 13.86
CA TRP A 514 -4.74 -0.47 12.58
C TRP A 514 -6.09 0.20 12.34
N VAL A 515 -6.95 0.29 13.35
CA VAL A 515 -8.23 1.01 13.25
C VAL A 515 -7.97 2.48 12.92
N ASN A 516 -7.00 3.12 13.57
CA ASN A 516 -6.59 4.49 13.23
C ASN A 516 -6.07 4.58 11.79
N LYS A 517 -5.28 3.59 11.34
CA LYS A 517 -4.81 3.48 9.96
C LYS A 517 -5.97 3.42 8.98
N PHE A 518 -6.95 2.53 9.21
CA PHE A 518 -8.12 2.38 8.36
C PHE A 518 -8.96 3.64 8.29
N GLN A 519 -9.05 4.40 9.38
CA GLN A 519 -9.82 5.65 9.43
C GLN A 519 -9.12 6.80 8.71
N ASN A 520 -7.80 6.93 8.83
CA ASN A 520 -7.08 8.12 8.39
C ASN A 520 -6.41 7.98 7.02
N GLU A 521 -5.96 6.78 6.64
CA GLU A 521 -5.23 6.60 5.39
C GLU A 521 -6.16 6.52 4.18
N ASN A 522 -5.72 7.06 3.04
CA ASN A 522 -6.46 6.94 1.77
C ASN A 522 -6.23 5.58 1.12
N GLU A 523 -5.04 5.00 1.30
CA GLU A 523 -4.60 3.74 0.69
C GLU A 523 -4.45 2.66 1.76
N LEU A 524 -4.77 1.43 1.39
CA LEU A 524 -4.65 0.25 2.22
C LEU A 524 -3.95 -0.87 1.43
N ASN A 525 -2.79 -1.31 1.92
CA ASN A 525 -2.13 -2.51 1.42
C ASN A 525 -2.77 -3.77 2.03
N ILE A 526 -3.49 -4.54 1.20
CA ILE A 526 -4.26 -5.72 1.59
C ILE A 526 -3.35 -6.89 1.99
N ASN A 527 -2.16 -7.00 1.40
CA ASN A 527 -1.23 -8.09 1.70
C ASN A 527 -0.56 -7.86 3.06
N SER A 528 -0.03 -6.66 3.30
CA SER A 528 0.54 -6.29 4.60
C SER A 528 -0.50 -6.35 5.72
N LEU A 529 -1.75 -5.99 5.40
CA LEU A 529 -2.87 -6.14 6.33
C LEU A 529 -3.08 -7.59 6.76
N TRP A 530 -2.99 -8.55 5.83
CA TRP A 530 -3.21 -9.94 6.16
C TRP A 530 -2.15 -10.48 7.13
N GLU A 531 -0.88 -10.15 6.92
CA GLU A 531 0.20 -10.55 7.83
C GLU A 531 -0.03 -10.08 9.27
N LEU A 532 -0.62 -8.89 9.43
CA LEU A 532 -0.98 -8.34 10.74
C LEU A 532 -2.11 -9.14 11.41
N PHE A 533 -3.14 -9.56 10.65
CA PHE A 533 -4.30 -10.26 11.19
C PHE A 533 -4.15 -11.78 11.28
N LYS A 534 -3.14 -12.36 10.63
CA LYS A 534 -2.90 -13.81 10.59
C LYS A 534 -2.78 -14.42 12.00
N LYS A 535 -2.20 -13.68 12.95
CA LYS A 535 -2.10 -14.12 14.36
C LYS A 535 -3.44 -14.24 15.09
N PHE A 536 -4.52 -13.67 14.54
CA PHE A 536 -5.86 -13.75 15.09
C PHE A 536 -6.77 -14.76 14.38
N ILE A 537 -6.21 -15.62 13.51
CA ILE A 537 -6.97 -16.64 12.78
C ILE A 537 -7.69 -17.61 13.73
N GLY A 538 -7.03 -18.01 14.81
CA GLY A 538 -7.56 -19.04 15.69
C GLY A 538 -7.67 -20.39 14.96
N VAL A 539 -8.84 -21.02 15.04
CA VAL A 539 -9.17 -22.27 14.31
C VAL A 539 -9.95 -22.04 13.01
N ARG A 540 -10.17 -20.78 12.61
CA ARG A 540 -10.99 -20.46 11.42
C ARG A 540 -10.22 -20.74 10.12
N PRO A 541 -10.88 -21.15 9.02
CA PRO A 541 -10.23 -21.29 7.73
C PRO A 541 -9.67 -19.95 7.21
N GLU A 542 -8.37 -19.92 6.90
CA GLU A 542 -7.63 -18.72 6.49
C GLU A 542 -8.32 -17.93 5.36
N GLN A 543 -8.69 -18.61 4.27
CA GLN A 543 -9.29 -17.94 3.11
C GLN A 543 -10.67 -17.32 3.42
N ALA A 544 -11.47 -17.99 4.25
CA ALA A 544 -12.80 -17.52 4.61
C ALA A 544 -12.70 -16.28 5.50
N LEU A 545 -11.83 -16.32 6.52
CA LEU A 545 -11.60 -15.21 7.42
C LEU A 545 -11.00 -14.01 6.67
N ARG A 546 -10.01 -14.22 5.81
CA ARG A 546 -9.38 -13.15 5.02
C ARG A 546 -10.40 -12.40 4.16
N LYS A 547 -11.32 -13.12 3.51
CA LYS A 547 -12.39 -12.53 2.70
C LYS A 547 -13.39 -11.74 3.56
N GLN A 548 -13.82 -12.32 4.68
CA GLN A 548 -14.77 -11.66 5.60
C GLN A 548 -14.16 -10.40 6.22
N LEU A 549 -12.92 -10.49 6.70
CA LEU A 549 -12.13 -9.37 7.24
C LEU A 549 -12.04 -8.22 6.24
N LEU A 550 -11.62 -8.51 5.01
CA LEU A 550 -11.46 -7.51 3.97
C LEU A 550 -12.80 -6.84 3.66
N ASN A 551 -13.87 -7.61 3.46
CA ASN A 551 -15.21 -7.05 3.20
C ASN A 551 -15.69 -6.13 4.32
N LYS A 552 -15.44 -6.49 5.58
CA LYS A 552 -15.80 -5.67 6.75
C LYS A 552 -15.02 -4.37 6.77
N ILE A 553 -13.71 -4.42 6.55
CA ILE A 553 -12.86 -3.22 6.51
C ILE A 553 -13.28 -2.29 5.37
N LEU A 554 -13.41 -2.82 4.15
CA LEU A 554 -13.75 -2.01 2.98
C LEU A 554 -15.10 -1.30 3.16
N LYS A 555 -16.11 -2.02 3.67
CA LYS A 555 -17.46 -1.48 3.89
C LYS A 555 -17.52 -0.48 5.05
N THR A 556 -16.93 -0.81 6.20
CA THR A 556 -17.00 0.05 7.40
C THR A 556 -16.20 1.35 7.23
N TYR A 557 -15.05 1.29 6.57
CA TYR A 557 -14.15 2.44 6.41
C TYR A 557 -14.22 3.10 5.02
N GLN A 558 -15.19 2.72 4.17
CA GLN A 558 -15.52 3.36 2.89
C GLN A 558 -14.37 3.36 1.87
N TYR A 559 -13.67 2.23 1.73
CA TYR A 559 -12.72 2.02 0.64
C TYR A 559 -13.48 1.64 -0.64
N ASN A 560 -13.68 2.61 -1.52
CA ASN A 560 -14.56 2.47 -2.70
C ASN A 560 -13.86 1.88 -3.93
N TYR A 561 -12.53 1.90 -3.98
CA TYR A 561 -11.74 1.45 -5.13
C TYR A 561 -10.84 0.30 -4.71
N VAL A 562 -11.05 -0.90 -5.25
CA VAL A 562 -10.30 -2.10 -4.87
C VAL A 562 -9.56 -2.63 -6.09
N PHE A 563 -8.26 -2.86 -5.91
CA PHE A 563 -7.35 -3.45 -6.89
C PHE A 563 -6.63 -4.65 -6.26
N PRO A 564 -6.00 -5.53 -7.06
CA PRO A 564 -5.12 -6.56 -6.54
C PRO A 564 -4.08 -5.97 -5.57
N GLY A 565 -4.07 -6.45 -4.32
CA GLY A 565 -3.12 -6.02 -3.29
C GLY A 565 -3.40 -4.66 -2.62
N HIS A 566 -4.21 -3.76 -3.21
CA HIS A 566 -4.43 -2.40 -2.69
C HIS A 566 -5.90 -1.97 -2.73
N ALA A 567 -6.32 -1.16 -1.76
CA ALA A 567 -7.63 -0.50 -1.77
C ALA A 567 -7.52 0.99 -1.44
N TYR A 568 -8.41 1.81 -1.99
CA TYR A 568 -8.38 3.25 -1.84
C TYR A 568 -9.77 3.82 -1.49
N LYS A 569 -9.80 4.85 -0.64
CA LYS A 569 -11.03 5.62 -0.36
C LYS A 569 -11.40 6.53 -1.52
N LYS A 570 -10.41 7.24 -2.06
CA LYS A 570 -10.56 8.21 -3.15
C LYS A 570 -9.46 8.02 -4.21
N LEU A 571 -9.86 8.01 -5.48
CA LEU A 571 -8.97 8.07 -6.64
C LEU A 571 -9.54 8.97 -7.73
N THR A 572 -8.64 9.59 -8.50
CA THR A 572 -9.02 10.33 -9.70
C THR A 572 -9.32 9.36 -10.85
N LYS A 573 -10.13 9.79 -11.83
CA LYS A 573 -10.41 8.99 -13.04
C LYS A 573 -9.13 8.46 -13.70
N ALA A 574 -8.13 9.33 -13.84
CA ALA A 574 -6.85 9.00 -14.45
C ALA A 574 -6.07 7.94 -13.65
N ARG A 575 -6.09 8.00 -12.31
CA ARG A 575 -5.43 6.99 -11.46
C ARG A 575 -6.13 5.64 -11.52
N VAL A 576 -7.46 5.60 -11.62
CA VAL A 576 -8.18 4.33 -11.83
C VAL A 576 -7.77 3.70 -13.16
N VAL A 577 -7.72 4.50 -14.25
CA VAL A 577 -7.24 4.03 -15.56
C VAL A 577 -5.80 3.51 -15.46
N TYR A 578 -4.90 4.24 -14.81
CA TYR A 578 -3.53 3.77 -14.56
C TYR A 578 -3.50 2.43 -13.83
N HIS A 579 -4.24 2.26 -12.73
CA HIS A 579 -4.25 0.98 -12.00
C HIS A 579 -4.83 -0.17 -12.85
N ILE A 580 -5.78 0.09 -13.75
CA ILE A 580 -6.27 -0.93 -14.68
C ILE A 580 -5.15 -1.42 -15.61
N TYR A 581 -4.39 -0.51 -16.23
CA TYR A 581 -3.25 -0.88 -17.07
C TYR A 581 -2.14 -1.54 -16.24
N PHE A 582 -1.76 -0.92 -15.12
CA PHE A 582 -0.69 -1.39 -14.25
C PHE A 582 -0.91 -2.82 -13.75
N ASN A 583 -2.13 -3.15 -13.32
CA ASN A 583 -2.42 -4.50 -12.82
C ASN A 583 -2.35 -5.58 -13.91
N LYS A 584 -2.48 -5.21 -15.19
CA LYS A 584 -2.43 -6.15 -16.31
C LYS A 584 -1.05 -6.27 -16.94
N PHE A 585 -0.34 -5.16 -17.03
CA PHE A 585 0.86 -5.03 -17.87
C PHE A 585 2.08 -4.51 -17.09
N GLY A 586 1.94 -4.17 -15.82
CA GLY A 586 3.00 -3.49 -15.06
C GLY A 586 3.17 -2.04 -15.52
N ASN A 587 4.40 -1.52 -15.46
CA ASN A 587 4.68 -0.18 -15.97
C ASN A 587 4.96 -0.16 -17.48
N ASP A 588 5.06 -1.33 -18.11
CA ASP A 588 5.31 -1.50 -19.54
C ASP A 588 4.00 -1.76 -20.29
N PHE A 589 3.39 -0.69 -20.81
CA PHE A 589 2.14 -0.79 -21.55
C PHE A 589 1.94 0.31 -22.59
N SER A 590 1.21 -0.04 -23.63
CA SER A 590 0.65 0.86 -24.61
C SER A 590 -0.84 1.06 -24.37
N ILE A 591 -1.35 2.24 -24.71
CA ILE A 591 -2.80 2.50 -24.70
C ILE A 591 -3.55 1.54 -25.62
N SER A 592 -2.89 1.09 -26.69
CA SER A 592 -3.42 0.08 -27.62
C SER A 592 -3.52 -1.33 -27.04
N ASP A 593 -2.82 -1.63 -25.93
CA ASP A 593 -2.76 -2.98 -25.38
C ASP A 593 -4.08 -3.40 -24.71
N LEU A 594 -4.88 -2.41 -24.28
CA LEU A 594 -6.20 -2.65 -23.72
C LEU A 594 -7.29 -2.00 -24.59
N PRO A 595 -8.14 -2.79 -25.26
CA PRO A 595 -9.24 -2.24 -26.05
C PRO A 595 -10.13 -1.31 -25.21
N LEU A 596 -10.52 -0.17 -25.78
CA LEU A 596 -11.30 0.87 -25.09
C LEU A 596 -12.61 0.34 -24.48
N LEU A 597 -13.23 -0.65 -25.12
CA LEU A 597 -14.45 -1.28 -24.63
C LEU A 597 -14.18 -2.07 -23.34
N THR A 598 -13.10 -2.85 -23.30
CA THR A 598 -12.64 -3.59 -22.13
C THR A 598 -12.23 -2.64 -21.01
N LEU A 599 -11.48 -1.58 -21.34
CA LEU A 599 -11.13 -0.52 -20.38
C LEU A 599 -12.38 0.11 -19.76
N ASN A 600 -13.40 0.43 -20.56
CA ASN A 600 -14.65 1.00 -20.05
C ASN A 600 -15.43 0.02 -19.16
N GLN A 601 -15.45 -1.26 -19.51
CA GLN A 601 -16.09 -2.30 -18.70
C GLN A 601 -15.41 -2.47 -17.33
N GLU A 602 -14.07 -2.52 -17.29
CA GLU A 602 -13.31 -2.62 -16.04
C GLU A 602 -13.40 -1.34 -15.20
N TYR A 603 -13.34 -0.18 -15.85
CA TYR A 603 -13.57 1.08 -15.15
C TYR A 603 -14.98 1.12 -14.53
N LYS A 604 -16.00 0.65 -15.24
CA LYS A 604 -17.37 0.58 -14.73
C LYS A 604 -17.54 -0.44 -13.61
N SER A 605 -16.88 -1.60 -13.68
CA SER A 605 -16.93 -2.59 -12.60
C SER A 605 -16.31 -2.08 -11.30
N ILE A 606 -15.29 -1.24 -11.39
CA ILE A 606 -14.61 -0.64 -10.23
C ILE A 606 -15.39 0.57 -9.70
N THR A 607 -15.87 1.46 -10.59
CA THR A 607 -16.37 2.79 -10.18
C THR A 607 -17.89 2.94 -10.23
N GLY A 608 -18.61 1.99 -10.84
CA GLY A 608 -20.04 2.08 -11.12
C GLY A 608 -20.45 3.03 -12.26
N ASN A 609 -19.52 3.82 -12.80
CA ASN A 609 -19.76 4.84 -13.82
C ASN A 609 -19.08 4.49 -15.15
N ASN A 610 -19.58 4.98 -16.29
CA ASN A 610 -18.84 4.81 -17.54
C ASN A 610 -17.66 5.79 -17.61
N LEU A 611 -16.53 5.33 -18.16
CA LEU A 611 -15.33 6.16 -18.35
C LEU A 611 -15.60 7.33 -19.31
N PHE A 612 -16.40 7.07 -20.36
CA PHE A 612 -16.65 7.98 -21.47
C PHE A 612 -18.03 8.68 -21.43
N GLU A 613 -18.72 8.65 -20.29
CA GLU A 613 -20.11 9.14 -20.14
C GLU A 613 -20.28 10.66 -20.30
N SER A 614 -19.20 11.42 -20.08
CA SER A 614 -19.12 12.88 -20.31
C SER A 614 -18.28 13.11 -21.57
N GLY A 615 -18.96 13.15 -22.72
CA GLY A 615 -18.28 13.20 -24.02
C GLY A 615 -17.29 14.37 -24.15
N PRO A 616 -16.24 14.15 -24.97
CA PRO A 616 -15.70 15.22 -25.79
C PRO A 616 -15.67 14.79 -27.27
N LYS A 617 -15.64 15.79 -28.15
CA LYS A 617 -15.38 15.69 -29.60
C LYS A 617 -13.95 15.16 -29.94
N ARG A 618 -13.32 14.36 -29.07
CA ARG A 618 -11.93 13.88 -29.17
C ARG A 618 -11.90 12.35 -29.21
N ASN A 619 -10.92 11.79 -29.92
CA ASN A 619 -10.67 10.36 -29.97
C ASN A 619 -10.48 9.81 -28.53
N PRO A 620 -11.21 8.75 -28.11
CA PRO A 620 -11.06 8.16 -26.77
C PRO A 620 -9.63 7.71 -26.44
N GLU A 621 -8.83 7.30 -27.42
CA GLU A 621 -7.43 6.93 -27.21
C GLU A 621 -6.60 8.14 -26.77
N ASP A 622 -6.81 9.30 -27.41
CA ASP A 622 -6.14 10.54 -27.03
C ASP A 622 -6.51 10.92 -25.60
N LEU A 623 -7.80 10.81 -25.23
CA LEU A 623 -8.27 11.13 -23.89
C LEU A 623 -7.57 10.27 -22.84
N VAL A 624 -7.47 8.96 -23.08
CA VAL A 624 -6.76 8.01 -22.21
C VAL A 624 -5.28 8.37 -22.13
N ASN A 625 -4.64 8.71 -23.25
CA ASN A 625 -3.25 9.17 -23.28
C ASN A 625 -3.04 10.41 -22.41
N TYR A 626 -3.88 11.44 -22.58
CA TYR A 626 -3.78 12.66 -21.78
C TYR A 626 -3.97 12.41 -20.28
N MET A 627 -4.80 11.43 -19.88
CA MET A 627 -4.96 11.04 -18.49
C MET A 627 -3.67 10.40 -17.95
N LEU A 628 -3.12 9.43 -18.69
CA LEU A 628 -1.95 8.66 -18.29
C LEU A 628 -0.66 9.51 -18.28
N ILE A 629 -0.47 10.42 -19.24
CA ILE A 629 0.66 11.36 -19.26
C ILE A 629 0.72 12.16 -17.94
N ARG A 630 -0.42 12.66 -17.46
CA ARG A 630 -0.48 13.41 -16.20
C ARG A 630 -0.18 12.51 -15.00
N VAL A 631 -0.60 11.25 -15.04
CA VAL A 631 -0.31 10.30 -13.97
C VAL A 631 1.18 9.99 -13.95
N ALA A 632 1.77 9.69 -15.11
CA ALA A 632 3.19 9.36 -15.24
C ALA A 632 4.10 10.52 -14.79
N ALA A 633 3.73 11.77 -15.10
CA ALA A 633 4.47 12.94 -14.63
C ALA A 633 4.60 13.05 -13.10
N HIS A 634 3.70 12.39 -12.35
CA HIS A 634 3.65 12.42 -10.89
C HIS A 634 3.77 11.04 -10.25
N THR A 635 4.13 10.01 -11.02
CA THR A 635 4.31 8.65 -10.52
C THR A 635 5.76 8.25 -10.71
N PRO A 636 6.51 8.02 -9.61
CA PRO A 636 7.86 7.48 -9.69
C PRO A 636 7.85 6.11 -10.40
N GLY A 637 8.91 5.81 -11.16
CA GLY A 637 9.08 4.50 -11.81
C GLY A 637 8.37 4.31 -13.16
N ILE A 638 7.60 5.29 -13.66
CA ILE A 638 6.98 5.21 -15.00
C ILE A 638 7.44 6.36 -15.90
N LEU A 639 7.76 6.02 -17.16
CA LEU A 639 8.22 6.94 -18.18
C LEU A 639 7.31 6.85 -19.41
N TYR A 640 6.90 8.00 -19.94
CA TYR A 640 6.24 8.05 -21.25
C TYR A 640 7.28 8.08 -22.36
N VAL A 641 7.31 7.07 -23.22
CA VAL A 641 8.31 6.93 -24.31
C VAL A 641 7.77 7.35 -25.69
N GLY A 642 6.55 7.91 -25.75
CA GLY A 642 5.93 8.38 -26.98
C GLY A 642 4.93 7.40 -27.59
N GLY A 643 4.10 7.88 -28.52
CA GLY A 643 3.14 7.02 -29.26
C GLY A 643 2.05 6.36 -28.42
N GLY A 644 1.85 6.79 -27.16
CA GLY A 644 0.92 6.15 -26.23
C GLY A 644 1.53 4.99 -25.45
N ARG A 645 2.86 4.83 -25.49
CA ARG A 645 3.60 3.81 -24.75
C ARG A 645 4.22 4.37 -23.48
N TYR A 646 4.17 3.55 -22.43
CA TYR A 646 4.73 3.78 -21.11
C TYR A 646 5.60 2.59 -20.76
N GLU A 647 6.74 2.87 -20.14
CA GLU A 647 7.73 1.87 -19.75
C GLU A 647 8.26 2.20 -18.35
N ASP A 648 8.91 1.22 -17.70
CA ASP A 648 9.64 1.44 -16.46
C ASP A 648 10.68 2.56 -16.62
N ASP A 649 10.71 3.52 -15.69
CA ASP A 649 11.68 4.61 -15.73
C ASP A 649 13.08 4.11 -15.37
N PRO A 650 14.05 4.04 -16.31
CA PRO A 650 15.39 3.53 -16.03
C PRO A 650 16.24 4.55 -15.25
N SER A 651 15.72 5.75 -14.95
CA SER A 651 16.46 6.81 -14.25
C SER A 651 17.15 6.35 -12.98
N GLU A 652 16.56 5.40 -12.23
CA GLU A 652 17.17 4.85 -11.02
C GLU A 652 18.44 4.01 -11.29
N LYS A 653 18.58 3.47 -12.51
CA LYS A 653 19.76 2.72 -12.97
C LYS A 653 20.87 3.63 -13.52
N ILE A 654 20.56 4.90 -13.78
CA ILE A 654 21.46 5.88 -14.38
C ILE A 654 22.07 6.75 -13.28
N ASN A 655 23.39 6.86 -13.25
CA ASN A 655 24.05 7.66 -12.22
C ASN A 655 23.97 9.18 -12.49
N ASP A 656 23.99 10.00 -11.44
CA ASP A 656 23.96 11.47 -11.57
C ASP A 656 25.14 12.03 -12.38
N CYS A 657 26.29 11.35 -12.34
CA CYS A 657 27.48 11.69 -13.11
C CYS A 657 27.24 11.63 -14.62
N PHE A 658 26.38 10.72 -15.08
CA PHE A 658 25.98 10.59 -16.48
C PHE A 658 25.21 11.83 -16.93
N PHE A 659 24.22 12.29 -16.16
CA PHE A 659 23.45 13.49 -16.49
C PHE A 659 24.34 14.74 -16.58
N ALA A 660 25.35 14.85 -15.72
CA ALA A 660 26.34 15.92 -15.79
C ALA A 660 27.19 15.86 -17.07
N LYS A 661 27.66 14.67 -17.46
CA LYS A 661 28.41 14.45 -18.71
C LYS A 661 27.58 14.75 -19.95
N VAL A 662 26.33 14.27 -19.98
CA VAL A 662 25.39 14.54 -21.07
C VAL A 662 25.10 16.03 -21.18
N LYS A 663 24.90 16.71 -20.06
CA LYS A 663 24.70 18.16 -20.04
C LYS A 663 25.88 18.91 -20.66
N LEU A 664 27.11 18.58 -20.28
CA LEU A 664 28.31 19.20 -20.84
C LEU A 664 28.43 18.95 -22.35
N PHE A 665 28.31 17.69 -22.79
CA PHE A 665 28.35 17.33 -24.21
C PHE A 665 27.27 18.03 -25.05
N THR A 666 26.06 18.14 -24.50
CA THR A 666 24.93 18.83 -25.15
C THR A 666 25.19 20.33 -25.25
N GLN A 667 25.73 20.96 -24.19
CA GLN A 667 26.12 22.38 -24.21
C GLN A 667 27.20 22.66 -25.25
N GLU A 668 28.26 21.86 -25.28
CA GLU A 668 29.36 22.00 -26.26
C GLU A 668 28.89 21.82 -27.70
N SER A 669 27.96 20.89 -27.92
CA SER A 669 27.37 20.67 -29.25
C SER A 669 26.52 21.85 -29.69
N LEU A 670 25.68 22.38 -28.79
CA LEU A 670 24.79 23.51 -29.08
C LEU A 670 25.51 24.86 -29.18
N GLN A 671 26.77 24.97 -28.74
CA GLN A 671 27.61 26.13 -29.06
C GLN A 671 28.02 26.18 -30.54
N LYS A 672 28.07 25.02 -31.20
CA LYS A 672 28.50 24.88 -32.60
C LYS A 672 27.33 24.79 -33.58
N PHE A 673 26.18 24.31 -33.11
CA PHE A 673 25.02 24.01 -33.94
C PHE A 673 23.75 24.54 -33.26
N GLU A 674 22.79 25.04 -34.05
CA GLU A 674 21.55 25.63 -33.53
C GLU A 674 20.65 24.58 -32.84
N SER A 675 20.74 23.31 -33.25
CA SER A 675 20.06 22.19 -32.61
C SER A 675 20.81 20.87 -32.86
N ILE A 676 20.55 19.89 -32.01
CA ILE A 676 20.98 18.51 -32.23
C ILE A 676 19.83 17.54 -31.96
N LYS A 677 19.87 16.35 -32.56
CA LYS A 677 18.96 15.25 -32.25
C LYS A 677 19.53 14.34 -31.17
N ILE A 678 18.62 13.66 -30.47
CA ILE A 678 18.99 12.71 -29.41
C ILE A 678 19.96 11.63 -29.88
N ASN A 679 19.91 11.21 -31.14
CA ASN A 679 20.81 10.19 -31.68
C ASN A 679 22.28 10.60 -31.53
N LYS A 680 22.61 11.91 -31.61
CA LYS A 680 23.98 12.38 -31.39
C LYS A 680 24.47 12.05 -29.97
N ILE A 681 23.61 12.29 -28.98
CA ILE A 681 23.89 11.98 -27.57
C ILE A 681 23.93 10.47 -27.37
N TYR A 682 22.93 9.75 -27.89
CA TYR A 682 22.83 8.30 -27.77
C TYR A 682 24.08 7.61 -28.34
N SER A 683 24.51 7.96 -29.55
CA SER A 683 25.71 7.38 -30.17
C SER A 683 26.99 7.70 -29.39
N HIS A 684 27.11 8.89 -28.81
CA HIS A 684 28.28 9.25 -27.99
C HIS A 684 28.36 8.43 -26.69
N PHE A 685 27.21 8.08 -26.11
CA PHE A 685 27.11 7.39 -24.81
C PHE A 685 26.65 5.93 -24.91
N GLN A 686 26.59 5.36 -26.12
CA GLN A 686 25.94 4.07 -26.38
C GLN A 686 26.43 2.94 -25.48
N SER A 687 27.76 2.83 -25.28
CA SER A 687 28.33 1.76 -24.45
C SER A 687 27.84 1.79 -23.00
N TYR A 688 27.61 2.97 -22.43
CA TYR A 688 27.08 3.09 -21.06
C TYR A 688 25.57 2.84 -21.04
N LEU A 689 24.85 3.37 -22.03
CA LEU A 689 23.39 3.27 -22.13
C LEU A 689 22.92 1.82 -22.27
N THR A 690 23.57 1.04 -23.14
CA THR A 690 23.28 -0.40 -23.28
C THR A 690 23.59 -1.18 -22.00
N GLN A 691 24.60 -0.78 -21.21
CA GLN A 691 24.90 -1.44 -19.94
C GLN A 691 23.83 -1.20 -18.86
N VAL A 692 23.18 -0.04 -18.88
CA VAL A 692 22.11 0.30 -17.92
C VAL A 692 20.70 -0.06 -18.43
N GLY A 693 20.63 -0.70 -19.60
CA GLY A 693 19.39 -1.19 -20.21
C GLY A 693 18.57 -0.12 -20.92
N VAL A 694 19.19 0.97 -21.38
CA VAL A 694 18.56 1.99 -22.26
C VAL A 694 18.96 1.67 -23.69
N ASP A 695 18.06 1.00 -24.41
CA ASP A 695 18.37 0.39 -25.71
C ASP A 695 17.88 1.23 -26.90
N SER A 696 17.16 2.31 -26.64
CA SER A 696 16.64 3.19 -27.70
C SER A 696 16.97 4.67 -27.47
N PRO A 697 17.24 5.43 -28.56
CA PRO A 697 17.38 6.88 -28.48
C PRO A 697 16.12 7.59 -27.96
N THR A 698 14.93 7.03 -28.22
CA THR A 698 13.66 7.59 -27.79
C THR A 698 13.48 7.51 -26.27
N GLU A 699 13.82 6.36 -25.69
CA GLU A 699 13.82 6.18 -24.24
C GLU A 699 14.78 7.17 -23.56
N LEU A 700 16.02 7.27 -24.06
CA LEU A 700 17.00 8.26 -23.59
C LEU A 700 16.44 9.69 -23.68
N TYR A 701 15.76 10.04 -24.77
CA TYR A 701 15.20 11.37 -24.96
C TYR A 701 14.26 11.77 -23.81
N PHE A 702 13.33 10.89 -23.45
CA PHE A 702 12.34 11.20 -22.41
C PHE A 702 12.95 11.17 -21.01
N VAL A 703 13.93 10.31 -20.76
CA VAL A 703 14.76 10.34 -19.54
C VAL A 703 15.46 11.70 -19.42
N LEU A 704 16.18 12.14 -20.46
CA LEU A 704 16.88 13.43 -20.44
C LEU A 704 15.90 14.60 -20.35
N LYS A 705 14.73 14.54 -20.98
CA LYS A 705 13.70 15.57 -20.87
C LYS A 705 13.21 15.73 -19.43
N LYS A 706 13.06 14.63 -18.69
CA LYS A 706 12.67 14.64 -17.27
C LYS A 706 13.73 15.31 -16.40
N HIS A 707 15.02 15.03 -16.62
CA HIS A 707 16.11 15.48 -15.76
C HIS A 707 16.81 16.78 -16.17
N LEU A 708 16.84 17.09 -17.47
CA LEU A 708 17.61 18.21 -18.04
C LEU A 708 16.75 19.31 -18.68
N SER A 709 15.41 19.26 -18.56
CA SER A 709 14.49 20.30 -19.07
C SER A 709 14.73 21.70 -18.47
N LYS A 710 15.39 21.78 -17.31
CA LYS A 710 15.83 23.07 -16.73
C LYS A 710 17.01 23.71 -17.47
N PHE A 711 17.73 22.95 -18.29
CA PHE A 711 18.95 23.39 -18.97
C PHE A 711 18.81 23.47 -20.49
N PHE A 712 17.86 22.73 -21.07
CA PHE A 712 17.63 22.67 -22.51
C PHE A 712 16.15 22.67 -22.85
N SER A 713 15.83 23.09 -24.07
CA SER A 713 14.50 22.95 -24.66
C SER A 713 14.43 21.65 -25.47
N PHE A 714 13.40 20.84 -25.23
CA PHE A 714 13.16 19.58 -25.92
C PHE A 714 11.94 19.71 -26.84
N ALA A 715 12.01 19.15 -28.05
CA ALA A 715 10.89 19.03 -28.97
C ALA A 715 9.69 18.25 -28.40
N GLU A 716 8.53 18.43 -29.03
CA GLU A 716 7.34 17.63 -28.77
C GLU A 716 7.18 16.59 -29.88
N GLY A 717 6.70 15.39 -29.54
CA GLY A 717 6.51 14.29 -30.50
C GLY A 717 7.80 13.63 -30.99
N ASN A 718 7.80 13.18 -32.25
CA ASN A 718 8.84 12.32 -32.84
C ASN A 718 10.06 13.07 -33.42
N GLU A 719 10.12 14.40 -33.26
CA GLU A 719 11.21 15.18 -33.84
C GLU A 719 12.54 14.99 -33.08
N LEU A 720 12.47 14.70 -31.77
CA LEU A 720 13.59 14.40 -30.87
C LEU A 720 14.74 15.42 -30.90
N ASN A 721 14.43 16.66 -31.29
CA ASN A 721 15.36 17.79 -31.33
C ASN A 721 15.56 18.38 -29.94
N ILE A 722 16.77 18.86 -29.69
CA ILE A 722 17.22 19.51 -28.45
C ILE A 722 17.85 20.85 -28.83
N TRP A 723 17.45 21.91 -28.13
CA TRP A 723 17.95 23.27 -28.30
C TRP A 723 18.45 23.85 -26.98
N SER A 724 19.23 24.93 -27.06
CA SER A 724 19.54 25.73 -25.88
C SER A 724 18.27 26.28 -25.24
N LEU A 725 18.30 26.45 -23.92
CA LEU A 725 17.16 27.02 -23.19
C LEU A 725 16.86 28.43 -23.74
N ASN A 726 15.63 28.64 -24.21
CA ASN A 726 15.13 29.88 -24.85
C ASN A 726 15.64 30.19 -26.27
N ALA A 727 16.28 29.25 -26.97
CA ALA A 727 16.59 29.46 -28.39
C ALA A 727 15.32 29.44 -29.27
N ASP A 728 15.34 30.21 -30.36
CA ASP A 728 14.26 30.22 -31.34
C ASP A 728 14.14 28.85 -32.04
N ARG A 729 12.92 28.31 -32.07
CA ARG A 729 12.63 27.04 -32.75
C ARG A 729 12.52 27.28 -34.25
N ILE A 730 13.63 27.07 -34.95
CA ILE A 730 13.73 27.12 -36.40
C ILE A 730 13.45 25.74 -37.02
N SER A 731 12.96 25.73 -38.26
CA SER A 731 12.63 24.49 -38.97
C SER A 731 13.87 23.67 -39.32
N ASN A 732 13.70 22.36 -39.48
CA ASN A 732 14.75 21.46 -39.96
C ASN A 732 15.37 21.97 -41.28
N GLU A 733 14.56 22.50 -42.21
CA GLU A 733 15.07 23.11 -43.45
C GLU A 733 16.07 24.24 -43.16
N LYS A 734 15.76 25.15 -42.23
CA LYS A 734 16.65 26.27 -41.89
C LYS A 734 17.94 25.79 -41.22
N ILE A 735 17.84 24.85 -40.28
CA ILE A 735 19.00 24.25 -39.59
C ILE A 735 19.96 23.64 -40.62
N LEU A 736 19.41 22.86 -41.56
CA LEU A 736 20.22 22.21 -42.60
C LEU A 736 20.79 23.22 -43.60
N SER A 737 20.04 24.26 -43.95
CA SER A 737 20.48 25.35 -44.83
C SER A 737 21.65 26.13 -44.23
N HIS A 738 21.53 26.62 -42.99
CA HIS A 738 22.60 27.35 -42.30
C HIS A 738 23.85 26.49 -42.14
N LEU A 739 23.68 25.19 -41.85
CA LEU A 739 24.82 24.27 -41.73
C LEU A 739 25.56 24.14 -43.06
N LEU A 740 24.85 24.06 -44.19
CA LEU A 740 25.44 23.96 -45.52
C LEU A 740 26.10 25.27 -45.95
N GLU A 741 25.47 26.42 -45.72
CA GLU A 741 26.04 27.75 -46.00
C GLU A 741 27.40 27.94 -45.32
N ASN A 742 27.49 27.54 -44.05
CA ASN A 742 28.73 27.61 -43.26
C ASN A 742 29.80 26.58 -43.68
N ASN A 743 29.47 25.61 -44.53
CA ASN A 743 30.36 24.55 -45.01
C ASN A 743 30.47 24.54 -46.54
N GLY A 744 30.38 25.71 -47.19
CA GLY A 744 30.61 25.82 -48.64
C GLY A 744 29.46 25.31 -49.52
N ASN A 745 28.23 25.38 -49.01
CA ASN A 745 26.97 25.01 -49.68
C ASN A 745 26.83 23.52 -50.04
N ARG A 746 27.72 22.65 -49.56
CA ARG A 746 27.72 21.21 -49.85
C ARG A 746 28.28 20.43 -48.66
N MET A 747 27.67 19.29 -48.33
CA MET A 747 28.20 18.40 -47.30
C MET A 747 27.75 16.96 -47.50
N ALA A 748 28.58 15.99 -47.08
CA ALA A 748 28.23 14.57 -47.13
C ALA A 748 27.22 14.22 -46.03
N GLU A 749 26.28 13.31 -46.35
CA GLU A 749 25.23 12.83 -45.43
C GLU A 749 25.81 12.27 -44.12
N SER A 750 26.95 11.58 -44.19
CA SER A 750 27.67 11.05 -43.03
C SER A 750 28.07 12.17 -42.06
N ASP A 751 28.55 13.29 -42.60
CA ASP A 751 29.03 14.41 -41.80
C ASP A 751 27.87 15.15 -41.16
N ILE A 752 26.72 15.25 -41.85
CA ILE A 752 25.49 15.82 -41.29
C ILE A 752 24.97 14.94 -40.15
N THR A 753 24.98 13.62 -40.35
CA THR A 753 24.57 12.62 -39.36
C THR A 753 25.44 12.72 -38.11
N GLU A 754 26.76 12.83 -38.26
CA GLU A 754 27.68 12.99 -37.14
C GLU A 754 27.52 14.33 -36.42
N LYS A 755 27.39 15.44 -37.17
CA LYS A 755 27.29 16.80 -36.62
C LYS A 755 25.97 17.05 -35.91
N LEU A 756 24.84 16.65 -36.49
CA LEU A 756 23.50 16.96 -35.97
C LEU A 756 22.82 15.77 -35.27
N GLY A 757 23.30 14.54 -35.45
CA GLY A 757 22.59 13.33 -35.02
C GLY A 757 21.36 13.02 -35.87
N TRP A 758 21.27 13.56 -37.09
CA TRP A 758 20.12 13.30 -37.94
C TRP A 758 20.22 11.92 -38.59
N THR A 759 19.09 11.23 -38.73
CA THR A 759 19.06 10.00 -39.54
C THR A 759 19.16 10.35 -41.02
N ARG A 760 19.74 9.45 -41.82
CA ARG A 760 19.71 9.51 -43.29
C ARG A 760 18.33 9.88 -43.83
N THR A 761 17.30 9.19 -43.33
CA THR A 761 15.91 9.44 -43.72
C THR A 761 15.43 10.85 -43.36
N SER A 762 15.81 11.40 -42.20
CA SER A 762 15.46 12.78 -41.81
C SER A 762 16.11 13.79 -42.75
N ILE A 763 17.37 13.55 -43.14
CA ILE A 763 18.12 14.42 -44.06
C ILE A 763 17.49 14.40 -45.45
N GLU A 764 17.25 13.20 -46.00
CA GLU A 764 16.62 12.99 -47.29
C GLU A 764 15.23 13.65 -47.35
N GLN A 765 14.37 13.39 -46.37
CA GLN A 765 13.01 13.95 -46.32
C GLN A 765 13.03 15.49 -46.22
N THR A 766 13.93 16.05 -45.40
CA THR A 766 14.06 17.50 -45.26
C THR A 766 14.51 18.15 -46.57
N ALA A 767 15.46 17.52 -47.28
CA ALA A 767 15.93 18.00 -48.57
C ALA A 767 14.88 17.87 -49.69
N ILE A 768 14.08 16.79 -49.70
CA ILE A 768 13.02 16.57 -50.70
C ILE A 768 11.87 17.56 -50.53
N ALA A 769 11.52 17.88 -49.28
CA ALA A 769 10.43 18.79 -48.92
C ALA A 769 10.78 20.28 -49.11
N SER A 770 12.06 20.60 -49.22
CA SER A 770 12.57 21.96 -49.45
C SER A 770 12.70 22.25 -50.94
N SER A 771 12.46 23.51 -51.32
CA SER A 771 12.77 24.04 -52.66
C SER A 771 14.23 24.48 -52.80
N ASN A 772 14.88 24.83 -51.69
CA ASN A 772 16.25 25.39 -51.66
C ASN A 772 17.35 24.35 -51.38
N LEU A 773 16.96 23.14 -50.95
CA LEU A 773 17.88 22.04 -50.66
C LEU A 773 17.77 20.96 -51.70
N SER A 774 18.83 20.16 -51.82
CA SER A 774 18.87 19.06 -52.77
C SER A 774 19.71 17.91 -52.25
N TYR A 775 19.30 16.69 -52.53
CA TYR A 775 19.96 15.47 -52.09
C TYR A 775 20.33 14.61 -53.31
N GLY A 776 21.57 14.17 -53.39
CA GLY A 776 22.04 13.30 -54.47
C GLY A 776 23.41 12.71 -54.17
N LYS A 777 23.63 11.44 -54.56
CA LYS A 777 24.89 10.68 -54.35
C LYS A 777 25.40 10.68 -52.90
N GLY A 778 24.51 10.74 -51.91
CA GLY A 778 24.88 10.75 -50.48
C GLY A 778 25.37 12.11 -49.97
N GLU A 779 25.08 13.19 -50.69
CA GLU A 779 25.43 14.56 -50.30
C GLU A 779 24.20 15.48 -50.36
N VAL A 780 24.22 16.54 -49.55
CA VAL A 780 23.21 17.60 -49.55
C VAL A 780 23.83 18.91 -50.02
N TYR A 781 23.06 19.65 -50.81
CA TYR A 781 23.46 20.90 -51.42
C TYR A 781 22.48 22.01 -51.04
N TYR A 782 23.00 23.19 -50.70
CA TYR A 782 22.22 24.42 -50.54
C TYR A 782 22.36 25.28 -51.81
N GLN A 783 21.23 25.71 -52.38
CA GLN A 783 21.20 26.26 -53.72
C GLN A 783 21.62 27.74 -53.76
N HIS A 784 22.74 28.02 -54.40
CA HIS A 784 23.04 29.35 -54.97
C HIS A 784 23.65 29.18 -56.37
N LEU A 785 22.85 28.75 -57.34
CA LEU A 785 23.28 28.59 -58.74
C LEU A 785 23.13 29.92 -59.49
N SER A 786 24.21 30.42 -60.09
CA SER A 786 24.14 31.53 -61.05
C SER A 786 23.62 31.00 -62.39
N ILE A 787 22.36 31.28 -62.72
CA ILE A 787 21.68 30.73 -63.90
C ILE A 787 21.64 31.79 -65.01
N PRO A 788 22.21 31.51 -66.20
CA PRO A 788 22.11 32.39 -67.36
C PRO A 788 20.66 32.71 -67.75
N ALA A 789 20.41 33.95 -68.20
CA ALA A 789 19.07 34.43 -68.52
C ALA A 789 18.33 33.57 -69.56
N LYS A 790 19.02 33.14 -70.63
CA LYS A 790 18.39 32.31 -71.67
C LYS A 790 18.00 30.92 -71.17
N ILE A 791 18.81 30.31 -70.31
CA ILE A 791 18.49 29.04 -69.66
C ILE A 791 17.27 29.20 -68.76
N ARG A 792 17.21 30.29 -67.99
CA ARG A 792 16.06 30.61 -67.15
C ARG A 792 14.78 30.74 -67.97
N GLU A 793 14.81 31.53 -69.05
CA GLU A 793 13.67 31.73 -69.94
C GLU A 793 13.20 30.41 -70.58
N PHE A 794 14.14 29.60 -71.08
CA PHE A 794 13.82 28.29 -71.66
C PHE A 794 13.13 27.37 -70.66
N VAL A 795 13.72 27.19 -69.47
CA VAL A 795 13.19 26.27 -68.46
C VAL A 795 11.84 26.76 -67.95
N SER A 796 11.67 28.06 -67.67
CA SER A 796 10.38 28.63 -67.27
C SER A 796 9.29 28.45 -68.32
N ARG A 797 9.64 28.56 -69.62
CA ARG A 797 8.71 28.29 -70.71
C ARG A 797 8.30 26.82 -70.74
N GLU A 798 9.24 25.89 -70.64
CA GLU A 798 8.94 24.45 -70.67
C GLU A 798 8.16 23.99 -69.43
N ILE A 799 8.45 24.54 -68.25
CA ILE A 799 7.63 24.35 -67.04
C ILE A 799 6.20 24.81 -67.31
N SER A 800 6.02 26.02 -67.87
CA SER A 800 4.70 26.56 -68.16
C SER A 800 3.93 25.73 -69.19
N VAL A 801 4.62 25.11 -70.16
CA VAL A 801 4.02 24.19 -71.13
C VAL A 801 3.54 22.92 -70.43
N GLN A 802 4.38 22.29 -69.60
CA GLN A 802 3.96 21.09 -68.86
C GLN A 802 2.86 21.39 -67.84
N ALA A 803 2.95 22.50 -67.11
CA ALA A 803 1.97 22.88 -66.09
C ALA A 803 0.58 23.20 -66.66
N LYS A 804 0.48 23.56 -67.95
CA LYS A 804 -0.83 23.67 -68.64
C LYS A 804 -1.48 22.32 -68.89
N ALA A 805 -0.69 21.29 -69.16
CA ALA A 805 -1.18 19.92 -69.38
C ALA A 805 -1.38 19.18 -68.05
N HIS A 806 -0.50 19.42 -67.08
CA HIS A 806 -0.45 18.75 -65.78
C HIS A 806 -0.22 19.80 -64.67
N PRO A 807 -1.29 20.40 -64.10
CA PRO A 807 -1.15 21.50 -63.13
C PRO A 807 -0.40 21.15 -61.85
N HIS A 808 -0.29 19.86 -61.53
CA HIS A 808 0.20 19.37 -60.24
C HIS A 808 1.63 18.80 -60.28
N TYR A 809 2.21 18.55 -61.46
CA TYR A 809 3.58 18.04 -61.57
C TYR A 809 4.30 18.48 -62.85
N VAL A 810 5.63 18.38 -62.80
CA VAL A 810 6.54 18.58 -63.93
C VAL A 810 7.50 17.39 -64.01
N LEU A 811 7.63 16.83 -65.20
CA LEU A 811 8.61 15.79 -65.53
C LEU A 811 9.92 16.46 -65.94
N VAL A 812 10.97 16.17 -65.19
CA VAL A 812 12.27 16.82 -65.31
C VAL A 812 13.01 16.39 -66.58
N ARG A 813 12.99 15.08 -66.86
CA ARG A 813 13.76 14.47 -67.94
C ARG A 813 13.34 14.92 -69.35
N PRO A 814 12.04 15.12 -69.67
CA PRO A 814 11.63 15.73 -70.94
C PRO A 814 12.18 17.15 -71.15
N ILE A 815 12.19 18.00 -70.12
CA ILE A 815 12.77 19.36 -70.21
C ILE A 815 14.28 19.26 -70.44
N GLN A 816 14.95 18.36 -69.72
CA GLN A 816 16.38 18.12 -69.87
C GLN A 816 16.74 17.66 -71.29
N GLN A 817 15.97 16.76 -71.88
CA GLN A 817 16.20 16.25 -73.24
C GLN A 817 15.98 17.33 -74.30
N LYS A 818 14.96 18.18 -74.15
CA LYS A 818 14.76 19.31 -75.06
C LYS A 818 15.93 20.28 -75.02
N LEU A 819 16.45 20.59 -73.83
CA LEU A 819 17.63 21.44 -73.67
C LEU A 819 18.89 20.78 -74.27
N LYS A 820 19.04 19.45 -74.13
CA LYS A 820 20.15 18.70 -74.74
C LYS A 820 20.19 18.75 -76.26
N ASN A 821 19.05 18.99 -76.89
CA ASN A 821 18.93 19.05 -78.34
C ASN A 821 19.02 20.48 -78.89
N ASP A 822 19.13 21.49 -78.01
CA ASP A 822 19.27 22.91 -78.38
C ASP A 822 20.74 23.35 -78.23
N TRP A 823 21.48 23.27 -79.34
CA TRP A 823 22.93 23.50 -79.36
C TRP A 823 23.34 24.93 -78.97
N GLU A 824 22.48 25.92 -79.18
CA GLU A 824 22.75 27.32 -78.80
C GLU A 824 22.64 27.51 -77.29
N LEU A 825 21.61 26.92 -76.67
CA LEU A 825 21.43 26.98 -75.22
C LEU A 825 22.44 26.09 -74.48
N LEU A 826 22.85 24.96 -75.06
CA LEU A 826 23.90 24.09 -74.49
C LEU A 826 25.20 24.85 -74.21
N ALA A 827 25.60 25.76 -75.10
CA ALA A 827 26.83 26.53 -74.98
C ALA A 827 26.80 27.52 -73.80
N GLU A 828 25.61 27.85 -73.28
CA GLU A 828 25.44 28.76 -72.16
C GLU A 828 25.44 28.06 -70.80
N ILE A 829 25.44 26.71 -70.75
CA ILE A 829 25.37 25.99 -69.48
C ILE A 829 26.74 25.99 -68.78
N PRO A 830 26.85 26.57 -67.57
CA PRO A 830 28.14 26.75 -66.90
C PRO A 830 28.78 25.43 -66.44
N HIS A 831 27.97 24.40 -66.18
CA HIS A 831 28.43 23.08 -65.75
C HIS A 831 27.70 21.98 -66.54
N ILE A 832 28.42 21.28 -67.42
CA ILE A 832 27.86 20.20 -68.26
C ILE A 832 27.22 19.08 -67.42
N GLU A 833 27.65 18.93 -66.18
CA GLU A 833 27.13 17.98 -65.20
C GLU A 833 25.64 18.18 -64.88
N ILE A 834 25.14 19.42 -65.00
CA ILE A 834 23.72 19.76 -64.86
C ILE A 834 22.89 19.04 -65.94
N LEU A 835 23.45 18.81 -67.13
CA LEU A 835 22.77 18.07 -68.19
C LEU A 835 22.95 16.55 -68.08
N THR A 836 24.07 16.07 -67.54
CA THR A 836 24.32 14.62 -67.47
C THR A 836 23.65 14.00 -66.25
N ASN A 837 23.45 14.75 -65.17
CA ASN A 837 22.81 14.30 -63.94
C ASN A 837 21.38 14.83 -63.81
N LEU A 838 20.41 13.91 -63.72
CA LEU A 838 18.99 14.26 -63.58
C LEU A 838 18.68 14.98 -62.25
N ASP A 839 19.37 14.60 -61.16
CA ASP A 839 19.22 15.25 -59.86
C ASP A 839 19.66 16.73 -59.92
N MET A 840 20.79 17.00 -60.56
CA MET A 840 21.29 18.37 -60.73
C MET A 840 20.38 19.21 -61.63
N PHE A 841 19.75 18.60 -62.64
CA PHE A 841 18.78 19.28 -63.50
C PHE A 841 17.46 19.59 -62.78
N ALA A 842 16.99 18.67 -61.94
CA ALA A 842 15.83 18.93 -61.08
C ALA A 842 16.09 20.11 -60.15
N ASN A 843 17.32 20.23 -59.61
CA ASN A 843 17.72 21.36 -58.78
C ASN A 843 17.73 22.68 -59.56
N LEU A 844 18.15 22.66 -60.83
CA LEU A 844 18.04 23.82 -61.72
C LEU A 844 16.58 24.28 -61.85
N ILE A 845 15.64 23.35 -62.03
CA ILE A 845 14.21 23.66 -62.11
C ILE A 845 13.71 24.30 -60.81
N LYS A 846 14.02 23.70 -59.66
CA LYS A 846 13.63 24.23 -58.34
C LYS A 846 14.21 25.63 -58.07
N ALA A 847 15.45 25.89 -58.48
CA ALA A 847 16.10 27.19 -58.32
C ALA A 847 15.56 28.29 -59.27
N ILE A 848 14.93 27.89 -60.38
CA ILE A 848 14.28 28.80 -61.32
C ILE A 848 12.86 29.13 -60.88
N ASP A 849 12.15 28.14 -60.35
CA ASP A 849 10.78 28.23 -59.87
C ASP A 849 10.63 27.48 -58.52
N ASN A 850 10.64 28.25 -57.43
CA ASN A 850 10.70 27.75 -56.05
C ASN A 850 9.41 27.06 -55.59
N ASP A 851 8.35 27.04 -56.41
CA ASP A 851 7.08 26.36 -56.10
C ASP A 851 7.21 24.83 -56.16
N TRP A 852 8.22 24.30 -56.85
CA TRP A 852 8.34 22.88 -57.13
C TRP A 852 9.18 22.13 -56.08
N LYS A 853 8.68 20.97 -55.66
CA LYS A 853 9.29 20.07 -54.64
C LYS A 853 9.31 18.63 -55.15
N GLY A 854 10.00 17.72 -54.46
CA GLY A 854 9.99 16.30 -54.84
C GLY A 854 11.28 15.76 -55.44
N TYR A 855 11.17 14.58 -56.07
CA TYR A 855 12.29 13.79 -56.60
C TYR A 855 12.70 14.22 -58.01
N SER A 856 13.88 13.78 -58.45
CA SER A 856 14.48 14.22 -59.70
C SER A 856 13.76 13.76 -60.97
N GLN A 857 12.91 12.75 -60.89
CA GLN A 857 12.10 12.27 -62.02
C GLN A 857 10.85 13.14 -62.21
N ALA A 858 10.20 13.51 -61.11
CA ALA A 858 8.93 14.24 -61.11
C ALA A 858 8.85 15.20 -59.91
N LEU A 859 8.67 16.49 -60.23
CA LEU A 859 8.49 17.56 -59.25
C LEU A 859 7.00 17.92 -59.12
N TYR A 860 6.55 18.34 -57.95
CA TYR A 860 5.16 18.65 -57.62
C TYR A 860 5.04 19.88 -56.72
N LYS A 861 3.89 20.57 -56.71
CA LYS A 861 3.67 21.81 -55.92
C LYS A 861 3.20 21.58 -54.49
N ASN A 862 2.18 20.72 -54.32
CA ASN A 862 1.51 20.50 -53.04
C ASN A 862 1.80 19.09 -52.51
N ASP A 863 1.04 18.10 -53.00
CA ASP A 863 1.13 16.72 -52.56
C ASP A 863 2.04 15.89 -53.47
N GLN A 864 2.68 14.88 -52.90
CA GLN A 864 3.45 13.92 -53.67
C GLN A 864 2.54 13.22 -54.69
N ILE A 865 2.94 13.27 -55.96
CA ILE A 865 2.14 12.71 -57.05
C ILE A 865 2.42 11.21 -57.17
N ASN A 866 1.33 10.44 -57.29
CA ASN A 866 1.41 9.00 -57.47
C ASN A 866 1.87 8.68 -58.90
N VAL A 867 2.72 7.66 -59.02
CA VAL A 867 3.18 7.09 -60.28
C VAL A 867 2.00 6.68 -61.17
N SER A 868 0.88 6.23 -60.57
CA SER A 868 -0.36 5.92 -61.30
C SER A 868 -0.92 7.12 -62.07
N THR A 869 -0.86 8.34 -61.49
CA THR A 869 -1.37 9.56 -62.11
C THR A 869 -0.54 9.94 -63.33
N ILE A 870 0.80 9.88 -63.21
CA ILE A 870 1.73 10.14 -64.31
C ILE A 870 1.50 9.13 -65.45
N LEU A 871 1.27 7.86 -65.10
CA LEU A 871 1.04 6.80 -66.06
C LEU A 871 -0.31 6.95 -66.78
N HIS A 872 -1.37 7.28 -66.03
CA HIS A 872 -2.70 7.51 -66.57
C HIS A 872 -2.71 8.70 -67.53
N ASP A 873 -2.01 9.78 -67.19
CA ASP A 873 -1.88 10.94 -68.07
C ASP A 873 -1.16 10.63 -69.40
N HIS A 874 -0.20 9.70 -69.38
CA HIS A 874 0.56 9.30 -70.56
C HIS A 874 -0.19 8.33 -71.47
N PHE A 875 -0.72 7.23 -70.92
CA PHE A 875 -1.37 6.17 -71.70
C PHE A 875 -2.89 6.37 -71.86
N LYS A 876 -3.51 7.24 -71.04
CA LYS A 876 -4.95 7.56 -71.08
C LYS A 876 -5.81 6.28 -71.12
N ASP A 877 -6.75 6.21 -72.06
CA ASP A 877 -7.69 5.11 -72.26
C ASP A 877 -7.10 3.92 -73.04
N GLU A 878 -5.79 3.92 -73.34
CA GLU A 878 -5.16 2.88 -74.16
C GLU A 878 -4.58 1.74 -73.31
N SER A 879 -4.64 0.52 -73.84
CA SER A 879 -3.87 -0.59 -73.29
C SER A 879 -2.41 -0.48 -73.72
N PHE A 880 -1.48 -0.77 -72.82
CA PHE A 880 -0.05 -0.73 -73.07
C PHE A 880 0.60 -2.06 -72.69
N ASP A 881 1.75 -2.37 -73.27
CA ASP A 881 2.52 -3.55 -72.87
C ASP A 881 3.56 -3.25 -71.78
N LYS A 882 4.17 -4.31 -71.26
CA LYS A 882 5.17 -4.19 -70.20
C LYS A 882 6.43 -3.48 -70.68
N ASP A 883 6.80 -3.62 -71.95
CA ASP A 883 8.00 -3.00 -72.51
C ASP A 883 7.79 -1.49 -72.72
N GLN A 884 6.59 -1.08 -73.13
CA GLN A 884 6.15 0.31 -73.18
C GLN A 884 6.16 0.96 -71.79
N TYR A 885 5.65 0.26 -70.76
CA TYR A 885 5.72 0.71 -69.37
C TYR A 885 7.18 0.87 -68.89
N VAL A 886 8.03 -0.13 -69.15
CA VAL A 886 9.43 -0.10 -68.76
C VAL A 886 10.18 1.00 -69.49
N SER A 887 9.95 1.16 -70.80
CA SER A 887 10.55 2.23 -71.61
C SER A 887 10.14 3.59 -71.08
N PHE A 888 8.85 3.85 -70.88
CA PHE A 888 8.34 5.13 -70.39
C PHE A 888 9.01 5.57 -69.09
N PHE A 889 9.05 4.72 -68.07
CA PHE A 889 9.69 5.09 -66.80
C PHE A 889 11.22 5.11 -66.87
N SER A 890 11.84 4.28 -67.72
CA SER A 890 13.28 4.36 -67.96
C SER A 890 13.64 5.69 -68.63
N ASP A 891 12.81 6.15 -69.57
CA ASP A 891 12.95 7.42 -70.28
C ASP A 891 12.79 8.61 -69.35
N LEU A 892 12.01 8.47 -68.26
CA LEU A 892 11.90 9.47 -67.18
C LEU A 892 13.04 9.41 -66.15
N GLY A 893 13.90 8.39 -66.20
CA GLY A 893 15.07 8.24 -65.32
C GLY A 893 14.82 7.44 -64.04
N TYR A 894 13.80 6.57 -64.01
CA TYR A 894 13.60 5.62 -62.92
C TYR A 894 14.54 4.41 -63.05
N SER A 895 14.99 3.86 -61.92
CA SER A 895 15.82 2.66 -61.92
C SER A 895 15.01 1.40 -62.28
N PRO A 896 15.61 0.36 -62.91
CA PRO A 896 14.92 -0.90 -63.21
C PRO A 896 14.27 -1.56 -61.98
N VAL A 897 14.88 -1.37 -60.80
CA VAL A 897 14.34 -1.89 -59.53
C VAL A 897 13.08 -1.12 -59.14
N THR A 898 13.12 0.22 -59.18
CA THR A 898 11.98 1.09 -58.88
C THR A 898 10.82 0.83 -59.84
N ILE A 899 11.10 0.73 -61.15
CA ILE A 899 10.12 0.42 -62.20
C ILE A 899 9.37 -0.87 -61.89
N LYS A 900 10.11 -1.92 -61.50
CA LYS A 900 9.54 -3.23 -61.16
C LYS A 900 8.72 -3.19 -59.86
N LEU A 901 9.19 -2.45 -58.85
CA LEU A 901 8.48 -2.30 -57.58
C LEU A 901 7.15 -1.57 -57.76
N GLU A 902 7.16 -0.44 -58.48
CA GLU A 902 5.95 0.34 -58.76
C GLU A 902 4.96 -0.45 -59.63
N LEU A 903 5.44 -1.20 -60.64
CA LEU A 903 4.56 -2.04 -61.45
C LEU A 903 3.85 -3.10 -60.59
N ASN A 904 4.61 -3.77 -59.71
CA ASN A 904 4.05 -4.76 -58.81
C ASN A 904 3.04 -4.13 -57.86
N LYS A 905 3.30 -2.91 -57.38
CA LYS A 905 2.39 -2.17 -56.50
C LYS A 905 1.09 -1.81 -57.23
N LEU A 906 1.16 -1.27 -58.44
CA LEU A 906 -0.01 -0.92 -59.25
C LEU A 906 -0.88 -2.15 -59.59
N VAL A 907 -0.25 -3.30 -59.84
CA VAL A 907 -0.94 -4.58 -60.03
C VAL A 907 -1.53 -5.09 -58.71
N PHE A 908 -0.81 -4.96 -57.59
CA PHE A 908 -1.27 -5.38 -56.27
C PHE A 908 -2.49 -4.58 -55.79
N ASP A 909 -2.46 -3.27 -55.99
CA ASP A 909 -3.53 -2.33 -55.65
C ASP A 909 -4.73 -2.43 -56.60
N ASN A 910 -4.67 -3.30 -57.63
CA ASN A 910 -5.64 -3.43 -58.71
C ASN A 910 -5.89 -2.11 -59.46
N THR A 911 -4.88 -1.24 -59.55
CA THR A 911 -4.95 -0.03 -60.39
C THR A 911 -4.81 -0.40 -61.87
N ILE A 912 -3.98 -1.43 -62.17
CA ILE A 912 -3.76 -1.96 -63.51
C ILE A 912 -3.97 -3.47 -63.48
N ALA A 913 -4.62 -4.01 -64.52
CA ALA A 913 -4.79 -5.44 -64.71
C ALA A 913 -4.11 -5.92 -66.00
N LYS A 914 -3.67 -7.18 -65.98
CA LYS A 914 -3.12 -7.87 -67.15
C LYS A 914 -4.25 -8.42 -68.01
N VAL A 915 -4.46 -7.86 -69.19
CA VAL A 915 -5.57 -8.17 -70.11
C VAL A 915 -5.15 -9.04 -71.31
N GLY A 916 -3.93 -9.58 -71.28
CA GLY A 916 -3.39 -10.54 -72.26
C GLY A 916 -1.96 -10.96 -71.95
N PRO A 917 -1.30 -11.77 -72.81
CA PRO A 917 0.05 -12.28 -72.58
C PRO A 917 1.07 -11.18 -72.23
N ASP A 918 0.95 -10.02 -72.87
CA ASP A 918 1.81 -8.85 -72.64
C ASP A 918 1.06 -7.53 -72.57
N ARG A 919 -0.28 -7.52 -72.51
CA ARG A 919 -1.09 -6.29 -72.45
C ARG A 919 -1.57 -5.98 -71.03
N LEU A 920 -1.43 -4.72 -70.64
CA LEU A 920 -1.86 -4.11 -69.39
C LEU A 920 -2.90 -3.02 -69.70
N MET A 921 -3.82 -2.81 -68.78
CA MET A 921 -4.83 -1.75 -68.89
C MET A 921 -5.26 -1.28 -67.50
N PHE A 922 -5.63 -0.01 -67.38
CA PHE A 922 -6.23 0.50 -66.16
C PHE A 922 -7.54 -0.22 -65.86
N THR A 923 -7.74 -0.57 -64.59
CA THR A 923 -8.92 -1.36 -64.21
C THR A 923 -10.22 -0.58 -64.27
N GLU A 924 -10.17 0.76 -64.22
CA GLU A 924 -11.33 1.63 -64.42
C GLU A 924 -11.91 1.55 -65.83
N LEU A 925 -11.09 1.15 -66.81
CA LEU A 925 -11.49 0.95 -68.20
C LEU A 925 -12.10 -0.45 -68.45
N LEU A 926 -12.05 -1.35 -67.46
CA LEU A 926 -12.61 -2.70 -67.54
C LEU A 926 -14.11 -2.70 -67.19
N ASN A 927 -14.93 -2.42 -68.20
CA ASN A 927 -16.39 -2.54 -68.12
C ASN A 927 -16.89 -3.76 -68.88
N ILE A 928 -17.75 -4.55 -68.22
CA ILE A 928 -18.44 -5.71 -68.79
C ILE A 928 -19.93 -5.61 -68.48
N SER A 929 -20.75 -6.26 -69.28
CA SER A 929 -22.20 -6.36 -69.05
C SER A 929 -22.53 -7.27 -67.87
N HIS A 930 -23.74 -7.10 -67.32
CA HIS A 930 -24.26 -7.98 -66.27
C HIS A 930 -24.31 -9.45 -66.72
N GLU A 931 -24.64 -9.72 -67.98
CA GLU A 931 -24.69 -11.08 -68.53
C GLU A 931 -23.30 -11.73 -68.56
N GLU A 932 -22.27 -10.98 -68.94
CA GLU A 932 -20.89 -11.47 -68.91
C GLU A 932 -20.43 -11.74 -67.47
N GLN A 933 -20.77 -10.85 -66.51
CA GLN A 933 -20.47 -11.08 -65.10
C GLN A 933 -21.16 -12.34 -64.55
N LEU A 934 -22.42 -12.61 -64.92
CA LEU A 934 -23.12 -13.84 -64.51
C LEU A 934 -22.44 -15.11 -65.05
N GLN A 935 -21.90 -15.07 -66.27
CA GLN A 935 -21.16 -16.20 -66.83
C GLN A 935 -19.83 -16.44 -66.09
N ILE A 936 -19.14 -15.36 -65.71
CA ILE A 936 -17.93 -15.41 -64.88
C ILE A 936 -18.25 -15.97 -63.49
N ASP A 937 -19.33 -15.50 -62.87
CA ASP A 937 -19.80 -15.97 -61.57
C ASP A 937 -20.10 -17.47 -61.56
N LYS A 938 -20.80 -17.95 -62.60
CA LYS A 938 -21.08 -19.38 -62.79
C LYS A 938 -19.80 -20.20 -62.95
N TYR A 939 -18.83 -19.67 -63.71
CA TYR A 939 -17.53 -20.32 -63.87
C TYR A 939 -16.77 -20.41 -62.54
N LEU A 940 -16.71 -19.31 -61.79
CA LEU A 940 -16.02 -19.26 -60.48
C LEU A 940 -16.68 -20.17 -59.44
N LEU A 941 -18.01 -20.24 -59.39
CA LEU A 941 -18.74 -21.15 -58.50
C LEU A 941 -18.47 -22.61 -58.80
N ASN A 942 -18.43 -22.99 -60.09
CA ASN A 942 -18.18 -24.36 -60.51
C ASN A 942 -16.78 -24.88 -60.16
N MET A 943 -15.85 -23.98 -59.78
CA MET A 943 -14.53 -24.39 -59.29
C MET A 943 -14.58 -24.96 -57.87
N PHE A 944 -15.63 -24.69 -57.09
CA PHE A 944 -15.76 -25.19 -55.71
C PHE A 944 -16.50 -26.54 -55.69
N ASP A 945 -15.85 -27.58 -55.18
CA ASP A 945 -16.52 -28.83 -54.81
C ASP A 945 -17.14 -28.77 -53.40
N SER A 946 -17.70 -29.89 -52.92
CA SER A 946 -18.35 -29.98 -51.60
C SER A 946 -17.39 -29.88 -50.42
N THR A 947 -16.08 -29.96 -50.65
CA THR A 947 -15.04 -30.02 -49.60
C THR A 947 -14.05 -28.86 -49.64
N THR A 948 -13.97 -28.15 -50.76
CA THR A 948 -13.03 -27.08 -51.01
C THR A 948 -13.59 -25.77 -50.48
N ARG A 949 -12.91 -25.21 -49.48
CA ARG A 949 -13.34 -23.98 -48.81
C ARG A 949 -12.80 -22.70 -49.45
N TYR A 950 -11.63 -22.79 -50.10
CA TYR A 950 -11.00 -21.69 -50.82
C TYR A 950 -10.27 -22.21 -52.06
N ILE A 951 -10.07 -21.34 -53.04
CA ILE A 951 -9.39 -21.67 -54.30
C ILE A 951 -8.26 -20.69 -54.54
N SER A 952 -7.07 -21.23 -54.82
CA SER A 952 -5.93 -20.46 -55.32
C SER A 952 -5.98 -20.47 -56.85
N LEU A 953 -6.31 -19.32 -57.46
CA LEU A 953 -6.36 -19.18 -58.92
C LEU A 953 -4.98 -19.38 -59.59
N LYS A 954 -3.89 -19.47 -58.81
CA LYS A 954 -2.55 -19.77 -59.31
C LYS A 954 -2.32 -21.26 -59.60
N ARG A 955 -3.03 -22.18 -58.93
CA ARG A 955 -2.90 -23.63 -59.12
C ARG A 955 -3.86 -24.18 -60.16
N GLU A 956 -5.03 -23.57 -60.31
CA GLU A 956 -6.05 -24.08 -61.20
C GLU A 956 -5.65 -23.98 -62.68
N ILE A 957 -6.05 -25.02 -63.43
CA ILE A 957 -5.91 -25.05 -64.88
C ILE A 957 -6.97 -24.11 -65.46
N PHE A 958 -6.50 -22.97 -65.94
CA PHE A 958 -7.33 -21.91 -66.48
C PHE A 958 -7.85 -22.30 -67.88
N ASN A 959 -9.14 -22.63 -68.01
CA ASN A 959 -9.76 -22.91 -69.31
C ASN A 959 -10.58 -21.71 -69.82
N GLY A 960 -9.91 -20.78 -70.49
CA GLY A 960 -10.50 -19.54 -71.00
C GLY A 960 -11.57 -19.71 -72.09
N THR A 961 -11.82 -20.93 -72.59
CA THR A 961 -12.85 -21.19 -73.61
C THR A 961 -14.28 -21.20 -73.05
N ILE A 962 -14.44 -21.38 -71.74
CA ILE A 962 -15.74 -21.45 -71.05
C ILE A 962 -16.21 -20.04 -70.60
N LEU A 963 -15.27 -19.11 -70.45
CA LEU A 963 -15.53 -17.75 -70.02
C LEU A 963 -16.05 -16.88 -71.19
N PRO A 964 -16.82 -15.80 -70.92
CA PRO A 964 -17.39 -14.97 -71.98
C PRO A 964 -16.30 -14.35 -72.85
N LYS A 965 -16.56 -14.25 -74.15
CA LYS A 965 -15.68 -13.53 -75.08
C LYS A 965 -15.96 -12.03 -74.97
N ILE A 966 -15.10 -11.33 -74.23
CA ILE A 966 -15.18 -9.87 -74.09
C ILE A 966 -14.28 -9.23 -75.15
N PHE A 967 -14.77 -8.19 -75.81
CA PHE A 967 -14.03 -7.48 -76.85
C PHE A 967 -12.70 -6.92 -76.32
N ASN A 968 -11.61 -7.14 -77.07
CA ASN A 968 -10.24 -6.71 -76.74
C ASN A 968 -9.58 -7.26 -75.46
N LEU A 969 -10.23 -8.19 -74.74
CA LEU A 969 -9.67 -8.83 -73.56
C LEU A 969 -9.31 -10.30 -73.83
N THR A 970 -8.15 -10.71 -73.35
CA THR A 970 -7.78 -12.13 -73.26
C THR A 970 -7.76 -12.51 -71.79
N TRP A 971 -8.43 -13.61 -71.46
CA TRP A 971 -8.52 -14.02 -70.08
C TRP A 971 -7.16 -14.40 -69.49
N THR A 972 -6.83 -13.76 -68.38
CA THR A 972 -5.68 -14.07 -67.52
C THR A 972 -6.19 -14.39 -66.11
N ARG A 973 -5.33 -14.96 -65.28
CA ARG A 973 -5.66 -15.23 -63.87
C ARG A 973 -5.90 -13.93 -63.12
N GLU A 974 -5.15 -12.89 -63.44
CA GLU A 974 -5.24 -11.55 -62.85
C GLU A 974 -6.56 -10.88 -63.22
N LEU A 975 -6.98 -11.02 -64.49
CA LEU A 975 -8.26 -10.51 -64.97
C LEU A 975 -9.44 -11.26 -64.33
N LEU A 976 -9.34 -12.58 -64.21
CA LEU A 976 -10.36 -13.39 -63.53
C LEU A 976 -10.45 -13.04 -62.03
N PHE A 977 -9.32 -12.85 -61.36
CA PHE A 977 -9.28 -12.43 -59.95
C PHE A 977 -9.86 -11.02 -59.75
N TYR A 978 -9.63 -10.10 -60.69
CA TYR A 978 -10.26 -8.79 -60.69
C TYR A 978 -11.78 -8.89 -60.78
N PHE A 979 -12.33 -9.65 -61.74
CA PHE A 979 -13.78 -9.83 -61.85
C PHE A 979 -14.39 -10.64 -60.70
N ALA A 980 -13.62 -11.51 -60.04
CA ALA A 980 -14.04 -12.14 -58.79
C ALA A 980 -14.29 -11.11 -57.67
N SER A 981 -13.61 -9.95 -57.69
CA SER A 981 -13.88 -8.85 -56.75
C SER A 981 -15.22 -8.15 -56.99
N LYS A 982 -15.73 -8.22 -58.22
CA LYS A 982 -17.04 -7.69 -58.65
C LYS A 982 -18.15 -8.76 -58.61
N SER A 983 -17.82 -9.99 -58.27
CA SER A 983 -18.74 -11.12 -58.23
C SER A 983 -19.72 -11.05 -57.05
N GLU A 984 -20.96 -11.46 -57.28
CA GLU A 984 -21.95 -11.68 -56.22
C GLU A 984 -21.81 -13.07 -55.59
N SER A 985 -21.19 -13.99 -56.32
CA SER A 985 -21.11 -15.41 -55.96
C SER A 985 -19.86 -15.78 -55.17
N VAL A 986 -18.75 -15.08 -55.41
CA VAL A 986 -17.48 -15.29 -54.71
C VAL A 986 -16.92 -13.97 -54.19
N LYS A 987 -15.91 -14.04 -53.31
CA LYS A 987 -15.12 -12.88 -52.90
C LYS A 987 -13.63 -13.22 -52.86
N PRO A 988 -12.76 -12.30 -53.31
CA PRO A 988 -11.33 -12.44 -53.16
C PRO A 988 -10.91 -12.10 -51.73
N LEU A 989 -9.93 -12.84 -51.21
CA LEU A 989 -9.32 -12.54 -49.93
C LEU A 989 -8.16 -11.56 -50.11
N ARG A 990 -8.13 -10.52 -49.27
CA ARG A 990 -7.07 -9.49 -49.28
C ARG A 990 -6.32 -9.46 -47.94
N TRP A 991 -5.10 -8.93 -48.00
CA TRP A 991 -4.36 -8.53 -46.80
C TRP A 991 -4.99 -7.26 -46.21
N PRO A 992 -4.95 -7.04 -44.89
CA PRO A 992 -5.43 -5.80 -44.28
C PRO A 992 -4.60 -4.58 -44.76
N GLN A 993 -5.26 -3.45 -45.02
CA GLN A 993 -4.58 -2.19 -45.37
C GLN A 993 -3.89 -1.59 -44.13
N GLY A 994 -2.66 -1.05 -44.31
CA GLY A 994 -1.96 -0.31 -43.25
C GLY A 994 -0.57 -0.83 -42.85
N THR A 995 0.00 -1.82 -43.55
CA THR A 995 1.38 -2.28 -43.29
C THR A 995 2.25 -2.07 -44.54
N ASN A 996 3.43 -1.47 -44.37
CA ASN A 996 4.43 -1.23 -45.42
C ASN A 996 5.04 -2.56 -45.91
N THR A 997 4.27 -3.41 -46.59
CA THR A 997 4.74 -4.71 -47.08
C THR A 997 4.87 -4.70 -48.60
N THR A 998 5.87 -4.00 -49.11
CA THR A 998 6.29 -4.05 -50.53
C THR A 998 6.75 -5.44 -51.00
N SER A 999 6.80 -6.43 -50.12
CA SER A 999 7.40 -7.75 -50.35
C SER A 999 6.40 -8.90 -50.52
N LEU A 1000 5.09 -8.69 -50.30
CA LEU A 1000 4.08 -9.75 -50.39
C LEU A 1000 3.27 -9.62 -51.69
N ILE A 1001 3.30 -10.66 -52.50
CA ILE A 1001 2.50 -10.75 -53.72
C ILE A 1001 1.08 -11.18 -53.33
N ASN A 1002 0.05 -10.61 -53.96
CA ASN A 1002 -1.33 -11.04 -53.77
C ASN A 1002 -1.46 -12.53 -54.14
N PRO A 1003 -1.95 -13.40 -53.25
CA PRO A 1003 -2.03 -14.83 -53.50
C PRO A 1003 -3.15 -15.23 -54.47
N MET A 1004 -4.03 -14.31 -54.86
CA MET A 1004 -5.13 -14.55 -55.80
C MET A 1004 -6.09 -15.65 -55.33
N ILE A 1005 -6.41 -15.62 -54.03
CA ILE A 1005 -7.28 -16.60 -53.38
C ILE A 1005 -8.71 -16.07 -53.33
N ILE A 1006 -9.66 -16.92 -53.71
CA ILE A 1006 -11.10 -16.65 -53.65
C ILE A 1006 -11.80 -17.64 -52.72
N VAL A 1007 -12.91 -17.20 -52.14
CA VAL A 1007 -13.84 -18.01 -51.34
C VAL A 1007 -15.27 -17.73 -51.79
N LYS A 1008 -16.22 -18.60 -51.46
CA LYS A 1008 -17.65 -18.33 -51.69
C LYS A 1008 -18.07 -17.08 -50.91
N ARG A 1009 -18.99 -16.29 -51.47
CA ARG A 1009 -19.39 -14.99 -50.89
C ARG A 1009 -19.90 -15.12 -49.45
N ASP A 1010 -20.64 -16.19 -49.19
CA ASP A 1010 -21.28 -16.57 -47.94
C ASP A 1010 -20.33 -17.24 -46.92
N ASP A 1011 -19.07 -17.55 -47.27
CA ASP A 1011 -18.13 -18.13 -46.31
C ASP A 1011 -17.74 -17.11 -45.22
N SER A 1012 -17.59 -17.58 -43.98
CA SER A 1012 -17.11 -16.79 -42.84
C SER A 1012 -15.67 -16.23 -42.97
N ILE A 1013 -14.83 -16.77 -43.87
CA ILE A 1013 -13.47 -16.26 -44.10
C ILE A 1013 -13.54 -14.95 -44.90
N ASN A 1014 -13.12 -13.83 -44.31
CA ASN A 1014 -13.24 -12.50 -44.93
C ASN A 1014 -11.89 -11.88 -45.33
N SER A 1015 -10.78 -12.41 -44.83
CA SER A 1015 -9.44 -11.90 -45.12
C SER A 1015 -8.42 -13.04 -45.29
N LEU A 1016 -7.24 -12.71 -45.84
CA LEU A 1016 -6.12 -13.66 -45.87
C LEU A 1016 -5.63 -14.02 -44.47
N LEU A 1017 -5.80 -13.11 -43.51
CA LEU A 1017 -5.52 -13.40 -42.10
C LEU A 1017 -6.47 -14.46 -41.54
N ASP A 1018 -7.77 -14.36 -41.81
CA ASP A 1018 -8.75 -15.38 -41.40
C ASP A 1018 -8.43 -16.74 -42.02
N LEU A 1019 -7.99 -16.75 -43.28
CA LEU A 1019 -7.56 -17.97 -43.95
C LEU A 1019 -6.31 -18.58 -43.33
N VAL A 1020 -5.29 -17.77 -43.03
CA VAL A 1020 -4.08 -18.23 -42.32
C VAL A 1020 -4.48 -18.86 -40.99
N LYS A 1021 -5.36 -18.19 -40.23
CA LYS A 1021 -5.84 -18.70 -38.95
C LYS A 1021 -6.53 -20.05 -39.12
N TYR A 1022 -7.48 -20.15 -40.05
CA TYR A 1022 -8.16 -21.41 -40.36
C TYR A 1022 -7.18 -22.53 -40.75
N CYS A 1023 -6.19 -22.24 -41.61
CA CYS A 1023 -5.19 -23.23 -42.00
C CYS A 1023 -4.34 -23.69 -40.81
N MET A 1024 -4.02 -22.79 -39.88
CA MET A 1024 -3.18 -23.09 -38.73
C MET A 1024 -3.92 -23.77 -37.57
N GLU A 1025 -5.21 -23.51 -37.40
CA GLU A 1025 -6.05 -24.28 -36.47
C GLU A 1025 -6.09 -25.77 -36.86
N ASN A 1026 -5.99 -26.05 -38.16
CA ASN A 1026 -5.97 -27.41 -38.71
C ASN A 1026 -4.55 -27.93 -39.00
N PHE A 1027 -3.50 -27.23 -38.56
CA PHE A 1027 -2.11 -27.61 -38.83
C PHE A 1027 -1.59 -28.58 -37.76
N THR A 1028 -1.25 -29.81 -38.19
CA THR A 1028 -0.76 -30.91 -37.35
C THR A 1028 0.76 -31.12 -37.42
N GLY A 1029 1.49 -30.28 -38.18
CA GLY A 1029 2.94 -30.38 -38.33
C GLY A 1029 3.74 -29.63 -37.25
N ASN A 1030 5.08 -29.71 -37.33
CA ASN A 1030 5.97 -28.99 -36.44
C ASN A 1030 5.73 -27.46 -36.54
N ARG A 1031 5.60 -26.78 -35.40
CA ARG A 1031 5.32 -25.35 -35.28
C ARG A 1031 6.56 -24.45 -35.32
N ALA A 1032 7.75 -24.97 -35.61
CA ALA A 1032 8.92 -24.15 -35.90
C ALA A 1032 8.62 -23.14 -37.02
N VAL A 1033 9.15 -21.91 -36.91
CA VAL A 1033 8.97 -20.80 -37.86
C VAL A 1033 9.18 -21.25 -39.33
N THR A 1034 10.20 -22.06 -39.60
CA THR A 1034 10.51 -22.58 -40.94
C THR A 1034 9.44 -23.55 -41.47
N SER A 1035 8.92 -24.43 -40.62
CA SER A 1035 7.89 -25.41 -40.94
C SER A 1035 6.53 -24.75 -41.22
N VAL A 1036 6.13 -23.78 -40.38
CA VAL A 1036 4.89 -23.01 -40.58
C VAL A 1036 4.97 -22.18 -41.87
N ARG A 1037 6.11 -21.54 -42.12
CA ARG A 1037 6.34 -20.79 -43.35
C ARG A 1037 6.24 -21.68 -44.60
N ASN A 1038 6.84 -22.86 -44.57
CA ASN A 1038 6.77 -23.81 -45.69
C ASN A 1038 5.35 -24.34 -45.88
N TYR A 1039 4.61 -24.58 -44.80
CA TYR A 1039 3.20 -24.98 -44.88
C TYR A 1039 2.34 -23.90 -45.54
N LEU A 1040 2.46 -22.63 -45.13
CA LEU A 1040 1.70 -21.52 -45.72
C LEU A 1040 2.11 -21.23 -47.18
N LYS A 1041 3.38 -21.45 -47.55
CA LYS A 1041 3.83 -21.44 -48.95
C LYS A 1041 3.20 -22.58 -49.75
N ASN A 1042 3.15 -23.79 -49.19
CA ASN A 1042 2.52 -24.95 -49.81
C ASN A 1042 1.00 -24.84 -49.92
N LYS A 1043 0.37 -23.86 -49.25
CA LYS A 1043 -1.03 -23.48 -49.41
C LYS A 1043 -1.23 -22.26 -50.32
N ASP A 1044 -0.17 -21.77 -50.98
CA ASP A 1044 -0.13 -20.54 -51.80
C ASP A 1044 -0.53 -19.25 -51.08
N ILE A 1045 -0.58 -19.24 -49.75
CA ILE A 1045 -0.97 -18.04 -49.00
C ILE A 1045 0.19 -17.06 -48.92
N LEU A 1046 1.41 -17.58 -48.73
CA LEU A 1046 2.65 -16.78 -48.74
C LEU A 1046 3.39 -16.94 -50.06
N ILE A 1047 3.38 -15.89 -50.88
CA ILE A 1047 4.02 -15.88 -52.21
C ILE A 1047 5.08 -14.78 -52.28
N GLY A 1048 6.33 -15.17 -52.52
CA GLY A 1048 7.48 -14.26 -52.67
C GLY A 1048 8.77 -14.76 -52.01
N LYS A 1049 9.91 -14.14 -52.35
CA LYS A 1049 11.19 -14.34 -51.65
C LYS A 1049 11.16 -13.55 -50.33
N THR A 1050 10.78 -14.18 -49.22
CA THR A 1050 11.04 -13.59 -47.90
C THR A 1050 12.49 -13.90 -47.50
N ASN A 1051 13.36 -12.89 -47.50
CA ASN A 1051 14.82 -13.09 -47.49
C ASN A 1051 15.43 -13.49 -46.13
N ASN A 1052 14.69 -13.46 -45.01
CA ASN A 1052 15.33 -13.45 -43.69
C ASN A 1052 14.98 -14.62 -42.75
N GLY A 1053 14.45 -15.75 -43.26
CA GLY A 1053 14.13 -16.90 -42.40
C GLY A 1053 12.92 -16.72 -41.47
N THR A 1054 12.47 -15.49 -41.23
CA THR A 1054 11.37 -15.12 -40.32
C THR A 1054 9.98 -15.17 -40.98
N LEU A 1055 8.93 -15.19 -40.15
CA LEU A 1055 7.55 -14.98 -40.59
C LEU A 1055 7.32 -13.49 -40.95
N PRO A 1056 6.54 -13.19 -42.00
CA PRO A 1056 6.16 -11.82 -42.33
C PRO A 1056 5.46 -11.11 -41.16
N GLU A 1057 5.83 -9.86 -40.90
CA GLU A 1057 5.25 -9.03 -39.83
C GLU A 1057 3.73 -8.88 -39.94
N ILE A 1058 3.17 -8.96 -41.15
CA ILE A 1058 1.72 -8.94 -41.39
C ILE A 1058 0.96 -10.07 -40.67
N LEU A 1059 1.66 -11.14 -40.27
CA LEU A 1059 1.10 -12.28 -39.54
C LEU A 1059 1.22 -12.12 -38.01
N SER A 1060 1.92 -11.09 -37.54
CA SER A 1060 2.04 -10.77 -36.10
C SER A 1060 0.71 -10.57 -35.36
N PRO A 1061 -0.41 -10.17 -35.99
CA PRO A 1061 -1.71 -10.15 -35.29
C PRO A 1061 -2.23 -11.55 -34.95
N ILE A 1062 -1.78 -12.59 -35.66
CA ILE A 1062 -2.25 -13.98 -35.50
C ILE A 1062 -1.22 -14.83 -34.77
N PHE A 1063 0.07 -14.55 -34.94
CA PHE A 1063 1.15 -15.34 -34.38
C PHE A 1063 1.92 -14.60 -33.29
N SER A 1064 2.38 -15.35 -32.29
CA SER A 1064 3.55 -15.00 -31.47
C SER A 1064 4.63 -16.06 -31.71
N VAL A 1065 5.89 -15.64 -31.65
CA VAL A 1065 7.05 -16.54 -31.72
C VAL A 1065 7.75 -16.45 -30.37
N ASP A 1066 8.01 -17.58 -29.74
CA ASP A 1066 8.76 -17.63 -28.48
C ASP A 1066 10.29 -17.66 -28.72
N ASP A 1067 11.05 -17.65 -27.63
CA ASP A 1067 12.53 -17.63 -27.66
C ASP A 1067 13.13 -18.89 -28.33
N ASP A 1068 12.35 -19.97 -28.43
CA ASP A 1068 12.72 -21.24 -29.07
C ASP A 1068 12.33 -21.29 -30.58
N ASN A 1069 11.88 -20.18 -31.18
CA ASN A 1069 11.40 -20.08 -32.56
C ASN A 1069 10.16 -20.95 -32.88
N VAL A 1070 9.29 -21.20 -31.89
CA VAL A 1070 8.03 -21.91 -32.05
C VAL A 1070 6.89 -20.91 -32.25
N VAL A 1071 6.05 -21.17 -33.25
CA VAL A 1071 4.92 -20.30 -33.64
C VAL A 1071 3.66 -20.70 -32.87
N HIS A 1072 3.12 -19.76 -32.11
CA HIS A 1072 1.88 -19.91 -31.35
C HIS A 1072 0.77 -19.09 -31.99
N LEU A 1073 -0.42 -19.68 -32.09
CA LEU A 1073 -1.64 -18.96 -32.49
C LEU A 1073 -2.11 -18.10 -31.31
N LYS A 1074 -2.20 -16.79 -31.51
CA LYS A 1074 -2.82 -15.87 -30.57
C LYS A 1074 -4.31 -16.22 -30.44
N LYS A 1075 -4.78 -16.48 -29.22
CA LYS A 1075 -6.19 -16.76 -28.96
C LYS A 1075 -7.02 -15.52 -29.28
N GLN A 1076 -8.11 -15.69 -30.04
CA GLN A 1076 -9.09 -14.62 -30.24
C GLN A 1076 -9.80 -14.37 -28.90
N GLU A 1077 -9.79 -13.14 -28.41
CA GLU A 1077 -10.80 -12.69 -27.46
C GLU A 1077 -12.16 -12.78 -28.15
N ALA A 1078 -13.05 -13.60 -27.59
CA ALA A 1078 -14.43 -13.66 -28.06
C ALA A 1078 -15.07 -12.29 -27.88
N LYS A 1079 -15.42 -11.62 -28.98
CA LYS A 1079 -16.32 -10.46 -28.95
C LYS A 1079 -17.63 -10.92 -28.30
N ARG A 1080 -17.91 -10.43 -27.10
CA ARG A 1080 -19.23 -10.41 -26.48
C ARG A 1080 -19.88 -9.06 -26.69
#